data_AF-A0A3Q3BAB0-F1
#
_entry.id   AF-A0A3Q3BAB0-F1
#
_cell.length_a   1.000
_cell.length_b   1.000
_cell.length_c   1.000
_cell.angle_alpha   90.00
_cell.angle_beta   90.00
_cell.angle_gamma   90.00
#
_symmetry.space_group_name_H-M   'P 1'
#
loop_
_entity.id
_entity.type
_entity.pdbx_description
1 polymer ?
#
loop_
_entity_poly.entity_id
_entity_poly.type
_entity_poly.pdbx_seq_one_letter_code
_entity_poly.pdbx_strand_id
1 'polypeptide(L)'
;MLDTESTAMESNGNAYLPDFPAEGQAAEWSAGQVSSEQLPNVLPEDSEASQEAPGQEQQPQQLQQQMDSTELGSVEKAVEQFQLANAQLVQEEHPPPPPPPPPTDEPEQTEGPALPGESVQDSSQDGAVAPESMEDGMELEETSKEGAQEVALPTEPQLPSEFERLFKICEDNPEDFNAWVTLLQYVEQENVITAARKSFDVFFLRYPYCYGYWKKYADLEKKHGNIQVAEEVYRRGLQAIPLSVDLWLHYLTFIKENSDLSDPETEGRIRASYEHAVLAAGTDFRSDRLWEAYINWETEQQKLANVTTIYDRVLSIPTQLYSQHLQRFKDHVQSNHPKYFLSEEEFLQLRHEFSKSSLSAMVGEDGEPSVAQEELPPGTEDLADPAKRVTEIENMRHKVIEVRQEVFNHNEHEVSKRWAFEEGIKRPYFHVKALEKTQLNNWKEYLDFEIENGTPERVVVLFERCLIACALYEEFWIKYAKYLEGFSTDGVRHVYKKACTVHLPKKPSIHLMWAAFEEQQGNVDEARRILTSLEATIPGLAMVRLRRVSMERRHGNLEGAEALLREAMESAKNATETSFYAVKLARQLMKVHRSLSKAKKVLLEAIEKDLTSSKLYLNLLELEFSGDVQQNEAEILACFDRALTSPMPLESRIVFSQRKVEFLEDFGSDINVLVAAYEEQQKLQKESDSLKRKAENGYDSSQEPDAKRQRVDDPAAVAANAMADMTANNSAYNSWYQQQYGGWGQNSWGQYNQYAQYNQYYPPPT
;
A
#
# COMPACT_ATOMS: atom_id res chain seq x y z
N MET A 1 -25.74 -57.50 -7.34
CA MET A 1 -26.89 -58.22 -6.75
C MET A 1 -28.08 -57.31 -7.00
N LEU A 2 -28.85 -57.51 -8.07
CA LEU A 2 -29.78 -58.64 -8.32
C LEU A 2 -30.90 -58.63 -7.26
N ASP A 3 -32.20 -58.59 -7.54
CA ASP A 3 -33.01 -58.63 -8.79
C ASP A 3 -34.39 -57.98 -8.47
N THR A 4 -34.96 -57.09 -9.30
CA THR A 4 -36.02 -57.32 -10.33
C THR A 4 -37.19 -58.25 -10.01
N GLU A 5 -38.42 -57.69 -10.01
CA GLU A 5 -39.74 -58.26 -10.43
C GLU A 5 -40.84 -57.25 -9.97
N SER A 6 -41.67 -56.55 -10.76
CA SER A 6 -42.18 -56.59 -12.15
C SER A 6 -43.43 -57.46 -12.41
N THR A 7 -44.61 -56.81 -12.58
CA THR A 7 -45.70 -57.06 -13.58
C THR A 7 -46.89 -56.13 -13.26
N ALA A 8 -47.31 -55.22 -14.15
CA ALA A 8 -48.35 -55.34 -15.19
C ALA A 8 -49.81 -55.37 -14.63
N MET A 9 -50.86 -54.75 -15.23
CA MET A 9 -51.10 -54.47 -16.66
C MET A 9 -52.25 -53.44 -16.91
N GLU A 10 -52.11 -52.61 -17.95
CA GLU A 10 -53.13 -52.00 -18.87
C GLU A 10 -54.41 -51.24 -18.42
N SER A 11 -54.61 -50.03 -18.99
CA SER A 11 -55.76 -49.71 -19.89
C SER A 11 -55.52 -48.41 -20.70
N ASN A 12 -56.11 -48.30 -21.90
CA ASN A 12 -55.82 -47.29 -22.93
C ASN A 12 -56.78 -46.06 -22.95
N GLY A 13 -56.28 -44.93 -23.49
CA GLY A 13 -56.89 -44.34 -24.71
C GLY A 13 -57.47 -42.91 -24.69
N ASN A 14 -56.83 -42.03 -25.48
CA ASN A 14 -57.37 -40.86 -26.23
C ASN A 14 -58.07 -39.68 -25.51
N ALA A 15 -57.57 -38.43 -25.71
CA ALA A 15 -58.11 -37.48 -26.71
C ALA A 15 -57.65 -35.99 -26.56
N TYR A 16 -57.19 -35.40 -27.67
CA TYR A 16 -57.27 -33.98 -28.11
C TYR A 16 -56.51 -32.81 -27.42
N LEU A 17 -55.74 -32.09 -28.27
CA LEU A 17 -55.35 -30.67 -28.17
C LEU A 17 -56.49 -29.77 -28.69
N PRO A 18 -56.54 -28.47 -28.33
CA PRO A 18 -55.96 -27.38 -29.16
C PRO A 18 -55.42 -26.21 -28.30
N ASP A 19 -54.77 -25.11 -28.73
CA ASP A 19 -54.03 -24.61 -29.89
C ASP A 19 -53.44 -23.25 -29.43
N PHE A 20 -52.37 -22.76 -30.07
CA PHE A 20 -51.84 -21.39 -29.87
C PHE A 20 -52.71 -20.32 -30.58
N PRO A 21 -52.48 -19.04 -30.26
CA PRO A 21 -52.27 -18.07 -31.34
C PRO A 21 -50.96 -17.28 -31.20
N ALA A 22 -50.39 -16.91 -32.34
CA ALA A 22 -49.21 -16.05 -32.49
C ALA A 22 -49.51 -14.91 -33.48
N GLU A 23 -48.58 -13.95 -33.56
CA GLU A 23 -48.59 -12.75 -34.44
C GLU A 23 -49.63 -11.67 -34.07
N GLY A 24 -49.35 -10.37 -34.08
CA GLY A 24 -48.08 -9.64 -34.29
C GLY A 24 -48.34 -8.25 -34.92
N GLN A 25 -47.69 -7.18 -34.45
CA GLN A 25 -47.37 -5.96 -35.21
C GLN A 25 -46.61 -4.90 -34.38
N ALA A 26 -45.97 -3.95 -35.06
CA ALA A 26 -45.03 -2.96 -34.52
C ALA A 26 -45.70 -1.64 -34.10
N ALA A 27 -45.05 -0.87 -33.21
CA ALA A 27 -44.74 0.55 -33.43
C ALA A 27 -43.85 1.16 -32.32
N GLU A 28 -43.07 2.16 -32.73
CA GLU A 28 -42.16 3.03 -31.97
C GLU A 28 -42.80 3.74 -30.77
N TRP A 29 -42.05 3.95 -29.68
CA TRP A 29 -42.24 5.11 -28.79
C TRP A 29 -40.90 5.71 -28.36
N SER A 30 -40.86 7.04 -28.28
CA SER A 30 -39.68 7.89 -28.19
C SER A 30 -39.41 8.43 -26.78
N ALA A 31 -38.20 8.96 -26.58
CA ALA A 31 -37.76 9.55 -25.32
C ALA A 31 -38.31 10.98 -25.09
N GLY A 32 -38.47 11.37 -23.81
CA GLY A 32 -38.46 12.79 -23.41
C GLY A 32 -39.27 13.15 -22.16
N GLN A 33 -38.55 13.44 -21.05
CA GLN A 33 -38.87 14.42 -19.96
C GLN A 33 -40.23 14.19 -19.21
N VAL A 34 -40.53 14.67 -17.99
CA VAL A 34 -40.15 15.89 -17.24
C VAL A 34 -40.18 15.62 -15.71
N SER A 35 -39.28 16.33 -15.03
CA SER A 35 -39.12 16.75 -13.63
C SER A 35 -40.32 16.84 -12.65
N SER A 36 -40.00 16.55 -11.37
CA SER A 36 -40.18 17.34 -10.13
C SER A 36 -41.54 17.93 -9.63
N GLU A 37 -41.66 17.93 -8.29
CA GLU A 37 -42.49 18.79 -7.38
C GLU A 37 -43.94 18.40 -6.97
N GLN A 38 -44.01 17.65 -5.85
CA GLN A 38 -44.61 18.03 -4.54
C GLN A 38 -46.04 18.62 -4.35
N LEU A 39 -46.71 18.04 -3.33
CA LEU A 39 -47.79 18.58 -2.43
C LEU A 39 -49.26 18.64 -2.96
N PRO A 40 -50.30 18.64 -2.07
CA PRO A 40 -50.37 18.31 -0.63
C PRO A 40 -51.53 17.36 -0.20
N ASN A 41 -51.56 17.03 1.10
CA ASN A 41 -52.60 16.25 1.82
C ASN A 41 -54.04 16.80 1.77
N VAL A 42 -55.03 15.90 1.83
CA VAL A 42 -56.39 16.14 2.36
C VAL A 42 -56.87 14.87 3.11
N LEU A 43 -57.34 15.03 4.36
CA LEU A 43 -58.04 14.00 5.15
C LEU A 43 -59.57 14.13 4.97
N PRO A 44 -60.35 13.10 5.35
CA PRO A 44 -61.26 13.34 6.47
C PRO A 44 -61.32 12.21 7.52
N GLU A 45 -61.95 12.53 8.65
CA GLU A 45 -62.08 11.77 9.89
C GLU A 45 -63.12 10.62 9.80
N ASP A 46 -63.01 9.59 10.66
CA ASP A 46 -64.04 9.36 11.71
C ASP A 46 -63.76 8.20 12.70
N SER A 47 -64.25 8.40 13.93
CA SER A 47 -64.62 7.41 14.98
C SER A 47 -63.57 6.74 15.89
N GLU A 48 -63.95 6.69 17.17
CA GLU A 48 -63.16 6.29 18.37
C GLU A 48 -63.28 4.79 18.73
N ALA A 49 -62.22 4.20 19.29
CA ALA A 49 -62.26 3.35 20.51
C ALA A 49 -60.84 2.91 20.95
N SER A 50 -60.56 2.98 22.25
CA SER A 50 -59.22 2.77 22.84
C SER A 50 -58.81 1.29 22.99
N GLN A 51 -57.54 0.95 22.72
CA GLN A 51 -56.61 0.31 23.67
C GLN A 51 -55.24 -0.05 23.01
N GLU A 52 -54.20 -0.06 23.86
CA GLU A 52 -52.81 -0.51 23.61
C GLU A 52 -51.95 0.30 22.62
N ALA A 53 -50.71 0.61 23.06
CA ALA A 53 -49.75 1.41 22.30
C ALA A 53 -48.70 0.49 21.63
N PRO A 54 -48.58 0.49 20.28
CA PRO A 54 -47.48 -0.15 19.58
C PRO A 54 -46.27 0.79 19.48
N GLY A 55 -45.06 0.21 19.56
CA GLY A 55 -43.81 0.97 19.53
C GLY A 55 -43.46 1.59 18.17
N GLN A 56 -42.67 2.66 18.19
CA GLN A 56 -42.15 3.30 16.98
C GLN A 56 -40.95 2.53 16.40
N GLU A 57 -41.18 1.67 15.42
CA GLU A 57 -40.11 1.15 14.55
C GLU A 57 -39.71 2.20 13.48
N GLN A 58 -39.02 3.27 13.90
CA GLN A 58 -38.35 4.22 12.99
C GLN A 58 -37.06 4.81 13.60
N GLN A 59 -36.02 3.98 13.81
CA GLN A 59 -34.65 4.46 14.10
C GLN A 59 -33.51 3.41 14.00
N PRO A 60 -33.29 2.74 12.84
CA PRO A 60 -31.94 2.26 12.52
C PRO A 60 -31.22 3.12 11.46
N GLN A 61 -31.87 3.39 10.33
CA GLN A 61 -31.17 3.86 9.12
C GLN A 61 -30.64 5.31 9.19
N GLN A 62 -31.30 6.21 9.93
CA GLN A 62 -30.82 7.59 10.10
C GLN A 62 -29.67 7.70 11.10
N LEU A 63 -29.68 6.86 12.16
CA LEU A 63 -28.56 6.76 13.10
C LEU A 63 -27.35 6.12 12.43
N GLN A 64 -27.56 5.07 11.62
CA GLN A 64 -26.51 4.46 10.80
C GLN A 64 -25.87 5.50 9.88
N GLN A 65 -26.64 6.25 9.08
CA GLN A 65 -26.08 7.27 8.17
C GLN A 65 -25.37 8.41 8.90
N GLN A 66 -25.82 8.82 10.08
CA GLN A 66 -25.12 9.83 10.89
C GLN A 66 -23.82 9.28 11.48
N MET A 67 -23.80 8.04 11.99
CA MET A 67 -22.59 7.36 12.45
C MET A 67 -21.61 7.18 11.30
N ASP A 68 -22.03 6.59 10.18
CA ASP A 68 -21.22 6.40 8.98
C ASP A 68 -20.60 7.75 8.54
N SER A 69 -21.38 8.84 8.48
CA SER A 69 -20.86 10.17 8.11
C SER A 69 -19.87 10.77 9.12
N THR A 70 -20.01 10.42 10.41
CA THR A 70 -19.12 10.90 11.47
C THR A 70 -17.82 10.10 11.48
N GLU A 71 -17.89 8.78 11.31
CA GLU A 71 -16.74 7.88 11.19
C GLU A 71 -15.95 8.15 9.90
N LEU A 72 -16.62 8.44 8.78
CA LEU A 72 -16.01 8.92 7.53
C LEU A 72 -15.15 10.16 7.77
N GLY A 73 -15.75 11.21 8.33
CA GLY A 73 -15.04 12.43 8.68
C GLY A 73 -14.01 12.26 9.81
N SER A 74 -13.99 11.13 10.52
CA SER A 74 -12.99 10.80 11.54
C SER A 74 -11.77 10.10 10.91
N VAL A 75 -11.95 9.11 10.03
CA VAL A 75 -10.81 8.49 9.31
C VAL A 75 -10.15 9.51 8.38
N GLU A 76 -10.92 10.33 7.65
CA GLU A 76 -10.35 11.39 6.83
C GLU A 76 -9.50 12.34 7.69
N LYS A 77 -10.02 12.83 8.82
CA LYS A 77 -9.24 13.65 9.77
C LYS A 77 -8.06 12.90 10.38
N ALA A 78 -8.12 11.60 10.63
CA ALA A 78 -7.01 10.83 11.16
C ALA A 78 -5.86 10.74 10.14
N VAL A 79 -6.20 10.45 8.88
CA VAL A 79 -5.26 10.37 7.76
C VAL A 79 -4.71 11.76 7.46
N GLU A 80 -5.56 12.79 7.41
CA GLU A 80 -5.14 14.19 7.26
C GLU A 80 -4.28 14.65 8.44
N GLN A 81 -4.61 14.36 9.69
CA GLN A 81 -3.84 14.75 10.88
C GLN A 81 -2.46 14.09 10.87
N PHE A 82 -2.38 12.81 10.48
CA PHE A 82 -1.12 12.11 10.30
C PHE A 82 -0.30 12.72 9.14
N GLN A 83 -0.94 13.04 8.01
CA GLN A 83 -0.29 13.74 6.89
C GLN A 83 0.11 15.18 7.24
N LEU A 84 -0.66 15.89 8.05
CA LEU A 84 -0.44 17.25 8.50
C LEU A 84 0.70 17.32 9.52
N ALA A 85 0.79 16.38 10.47
CA ALA A 85 1.98 16.23 11.31
C ALA A 85 3.23 16.03 10.42
N ASN A 86 3.16 15.07 9.48
CA ASN A 86 4.25 14.82 8.53
C ASN A 86 4.58 16.01 7.60
N ALA A 87 3.61 16.90 7.33
CA ALA A 87 3.80 18.11 6.52
C ALA A 87 4.29 19.31 7.35
N GLN A 88 3.94 19.39 8.63
CA GLN A 88 4.44 20.41 9.57
C GLN A 88 5.96 20.26 9.78
N LEU A 89 6.49 19.02 9.72
CA LEU A 89 7.94 18.76 9.66
C LEU A 89 8.67 19.46 8.50
N VAL A 90 7.95 19.90 7.46
CA VAL A 90 8.50 20.57 6.27
C VAL A 90 8.40 22.10 6.36
N GLN A 91 7.48 22.62 7.17
CA GLN A 91 7.16 24.06 7.19
C GLN A 91 8.00 24.88 8.17
N GLU A 92 8.71 24.25 9.09
CA GLU A 92 9.72 24.94 9.91
C GLU A 92 10.94 25.29 9.03
N GLU A 93 10.96 26.55 8.57
CA GLU A 93 12.04 27.26 7.87
C GLU A 93 12.54 26.71 6.51
N HIS A 94 11.76 26.97 5.45
CA HIS A 94 12.34 27.39 4.17
C HIS A 94 12.07 28.90 3.97
N PRO A 95 13.11 29.77 3.86
CA PRO A 95 12.91 31.13 3.37
C PRO A 95 12.42 31.08 1.91
N PRO A 96 11.53 31.99 1.48
CA PRO A 96 10.96 31.94 0.14
C PRO A 96 12.06 32.08 -0.93
N PRO A 97 11.99 31.32 -2.04
CA PRO A 97 12.97 31.44 -3.11
C PRO A 97 12.97 32.86 -3.69
N PRO A 98 14.13 33.43 -4.05
CA PRO A 98 14.17 34.75 -4.67
C PRO A 98 13.37 34.73 -5.98
N PRO A 99 12.70 35.84 -6.34
CA PRO A 99 11.91 35.90 -7.55
C PRO A 99 12.79 35.62 -8.78
N PRO A 100 12.26 34.91 -9.80
CA PRO A 100 13.03 34.59 -10.99
C PRO A 100 13.50 35.88 -11.69
N PRO A 101 14.72 35.91 -12.26
CA PRO A 101 15.16 37.05 -13.05
C PRO A 101 14.21 37.27 -14.23
N PRO A 102 13.94 38.53 -14.62
CA PRO A 102 13.08 38.82 -15.76
C PRO A 102 13.67 38.21 -17.04
N PRO A 103 12.82 37.76 -17.99
CA PRO A 103 13.29 37.11 -19.21
C PRO A 103 14.18 38.05 -20.03
N THR A 104 15.32 37.52 -20.48
CA THR A 104 16.18 38.18 -21.46
C THR A 104 15.65 37.95 -22.86
N ASP A 105 15.02 38.96 -23.45
CA ASP A 105 14.63 38.93 -24.86
C ASP A 105 15.85 39.02 -25.79
N GLU A 106 15.85 38.20 -26.85
CA GLU A 106 16.78 38.32 -27.98
C GLU A 106 16.41 39.52 -28.89
N PRO A 107 17.36 40.09 -29.65
CA PRO A 107 17.17 41.41 -30.24
C PRO A 107 16.49 41.38 -31.63
N GLU A 108 15.34 42.05 -31.76
CA GLU A 108 14.83 42.51 -33.06
C GLU A 108 15.07 44.00 -33.30
N GLN A 109 15.31 44.32 -34.58
CA GLN A 109 15.67 45.65 -35.07
C GLN A 109 14.41 46.44 -35.45
N THR A 110 14.36 47.76 -35.23
CA THR A 110 14.30 48.81 -36.30
C THR A 110 13.93 50.23 -35.81
N GLU A 111 14.64 51.21 -36.39
CA GLU A 111 14.26 52.61 -36.71
C GLU A 111 13.88 53.66 -35.60
N GLY A 112 14.32 54.91 -35.80
CA GLY A 112 14.21 56.07 -34.86
C GLY A 112 13.12 57.10 -35.27
N PRO A 113 13.32 58.45 -35.19
CA PRO A 113 14.50 59.23 -34.74
C PRO A 113 14.23 60.52 -33.88
N ALA A 114 15.34 61.22 -33.53
CA ALA A 114 15.49 62.70 -33.37
C ALA A 114 15.10 63.50 -32.08
N LEU A 115 16.14 63.89 -31.30
CA LEU A 115 16.62 65.27 -30.93
C LEU A 115 15.69 66.33 -30.26
N PRO A 116 16.19 67.46 -29.67
CA PRO A 116 17.58 67.92 -29.38
C PRO A 116 17.85 68.53 -27.95
N GLY A 117 19.11 68.98 -27.70
CA GLY A 117 19.51 69.95 -26.64
C GLY A 117 20.73 69.48 -25.81
N GLU A 118 21.96 69.95 -26.07
CA GLU A 118 22.64 71.13 -25.43
C GLU A 118 22.78 71.03 -23.89
N SER A 119 23.92 71.30 -23.23
CA SER A 119 25.17 72.01 -23.59
C SER A 119 26.39 71.58 -22.73
N VAL A 120 27.62 71.89 -23.16
CA VAL A 120 28.90 71.64 -22.45
C VAL A 120 29.52 72.94 -21.93
N GLN A 121 30.19 72.94 -20.75
CA GLN A 121 31.41 73.68 -20.35
C GLN A 121 31.65 73.62 -18.81
N ASP A 122 32.83 73.82 -18.20
CA ASP A 122 34.25 73.56 -18.55
C ASP A 122 35.18 73.96 -17.35
N SER A 123 36.35 73.30 -17.19
CA SER A 123 37.61 73.81 -16.54
C SER A 123 37.63 74.21 -15.02
N SER A 124 38.76 74.24 -14.26
CA SER A 124 40.11 73.61 -14.30
C SER A 124 40.96 74.00 -13.05
N GLN A 125 42.23 73.48 -12.94
CA GLN A 125 43.39 74.00 -12.15
C GLN A 125 43.49 73.75 -10.61
N ASP A 126 44.67 73.59 -9.95
CA ASP A 126 46.05 73.19 -10.39
C ASP A 126 47.00 72.83 -9.19
N GLY A 127 48.07 72.06 -9.44
CA GLY A 127 49.36 71.89 -8.68
C GLY A 127 49.39 71.39 -7.21
N ALA A 128 50.52 71.05 -6.56
CA ALA A 128 51.87 70.51 -6.91
C ALA A 128 52.82 70.63 -5.67
N VAL A 129 53.93 69.84 -5.59
CA VAL A 129 55.23 70.01 -4.84
C VAL A 129 55.72 68.76 -4.04
N ALA A 130 57.04 68.48 -4.08
CA ALA A 130 57.82 67.39 -3.44
C ALA A 130 59.04 68.00 -2.64
N PRO A 131 60.24 67.41 -2.34
CA PRO A 131 60.81 66.04 -2.54
C PRO A 131 61.79 65.46 -1.43
N GLU A 132 62.33 64.24 -1.68
CA GLU A 132 63.68 63.66 -1.29
C GLU A 132 64.09 63.46 0.21
N SER A 133 65.01 62.53 0.62
CA SER A 133 66.21 61.92 -0.02
C SER A 133 66.63 60.48 0.44
N MET A 134 67.69 59.95 -0.21
CA MET A 134 68.45 58.66 -0.16
C MET A 134 68.90 58.14 1.25
N GLU A 135 69.38 56.89 1.50
CA GLU A 135 70.62 56.24 0.96
C GLU A 135 70.74 54.70 1.23
N ASP A 136 71.47 54.00 0.34
CA ASP A 136 72.28 52.73 0.36
C ASP A 136 72.05 51.51 1.31
N GLY A 137 72.51 50.31 0.90
CA GLY A 137 72.65 49.18 1.86
C GLY A 137 72.61 47.68 1.43
N MET A 138 72.96 47.33 0.20
CA MET A 138 73.52 46.02 -0.25
C MET A 138 73.52 44.76 0.68
N GLU A 139 72.80 43.69 0.31
CA GLU A 139 73.32 42.29 0.34
C GLU A 139 72.50 41.30 -0.55
N LEU A 140 73.11 40.86 -1.66
CA LEU A 140 73.00 39.57 -2.40
C LEU A 140 71.59 38.99 -2.70
N GLU A 141 71.08 39.02 -3.94
CA GLU A 141 71.42 38.14 -5.08
C GLU A 141 71.24 36.62 -4.79
N GLU A 142 70.55 35.81 -5.62
CA GLU A 142 70.17 35.96 -7.04
C GLU A 142 68.67 35.73 -7.32
N THR A 143 68.16 36.29 -8.43
CA THR A 143 66.88 35.91 -9.06
C THR A 143 67.06 35.62 -10.56
N SER A 144 66.21 34.72 -11.10
CA SER A 144 65.94 34.33 -12.52
C SER A 144 66.07 32.81 -12.71
N LYS A 145 65.28 32.08 -13.51
CA LYS A 145 64.11 32.30 -14.41
C LYS A 145 63.52 30.88 -14.72
N GLU A 146 62.26 30.63 -15.10
CA GLU A 146 61.01 31.41 -15.24
C GLU A 146 59.83 30.41 -15.37
N GLY A 147 58.59 30.73 -14.94
CA GLY A 147 57.43 29.84 -15.13
C GLY A 147 56.18 30.19 -14.32
N ALA A 148 55.05 30.39 -14.99
CA ALA A 148 53.78 30.78 -14.35
C ALA A 148 53.19 29.64 -13.49
N GLN A 149 52.75 29.97 -12.27
CA GLN A 149 51.86 29.08 -11.51
C GLN A 149 50.42 29.29 -11.98
N GLU A 150 49.84 28.25 -12.57
CA GLU A 150 48.39 28.13 -12.66
C GLU A 150 47.80 28.13 -11.24
N VAL A 151 46.69 28.84 -11.07
CA VAL A 151 45.92 28.80 -9.83
C VAL A 151 45.25 27.43 -9.75
N ALA A 152 45.84 26.52 -8.98
CA ALA A 152 45.28 25.20 -8.75
C ALA A 152 43.93 25.33 -8.02
N LEU A 153 42.87 24.87 -8.70
CA LEU A 153 41.57 24.63 -8.08
C LEU A 153 41.73 23.64 -6.90
N PRO A 154 40.90 23.74 -5.84
CA PRO A 154 40.96 22.77 -4.75
C PRO A 154 40.60 21.37 -5.26
N THR A 155 41.57 20.46 -5.23
CA THR A 155 41.34 19.06 -5.61
C THR A 155 40.33 18.44 -4.64
N GLU A 156 39.19 17.97 -5.15
CA GLU A 156 38.24 17.21 -4.35
C GLU A 156 38.93 15.98 -3.73
N PRO A 157 38.64 15.62 -2.47
CA PRO A 157 39.23 14.45 -1.84
C PRO A 157 38.83 13.20 -2.64
N GLN A 158 39.82 12.55 -3.25
CA GLN A 158 39.60 11.38 -4.10
C GLN A 158 38.92 10.28 -3.29
N LEU A 159 37.76 9.84 -3.77
CA LEU A 159 37.03 8.72 -3.18
C LEU A 159 37.92 7.46 -3.21
N PRO A 160 38.06 6.71 -2.09
CA PRO A 160 38.83 5.48 -2.10
C PRO A 160 38.31 4.50 -3.16
N SER A 161 39.20 3.80 -3.88
CA SER A 161 38.78 2.82 -4.90
C SER A 161 37.91 1.68 -4.33
N GLU A 162 38.04 1.41 -3.04
CA GLU A 162 37.20 0.46 -2.30
C GLU A 162 35.77 0.98 -2.07
N PHE A 163 35.59 2.31 -1.93
CA PHE A 163 34.25 2.93 -1.89
C PHE A 163 33.50 2.64 -3.17
N GLU A 164 34.10 2.91 -4.34
CA GLU A 164 33.45 2.69 -5.63
C GLU A 164 33.07 1.21 -5.82
N ARG A 165 33.95 0.29 -5.39
CA ARG A 165 33.69 -1.16 -5.44
C ARG A 165 32.49 -1.55 -4.57
N LEU A 166 32.43 -1.08 -3.32
CA LEU A 166 31.35 -1.39 -2.39
C LEU A 166 30.03 -0.70 -2.78
N PHE A 167 30.09 0.55 -3.24
CA PHE A 167 28.95 1.31 -3.73
C PHE A 167 28.32 0.64 -4.93
N LYS A 168 29.14 0.20 -5.90
CA LYS A 168 28.66 -0.52 -7.09
C LYS A 168 27.98 -1.85 -6.76
N ILE A 169 28.48 -2.61 -5.79
CA ILE A 169 27.80 -3.85 -5.32
C ILE A 169 26.38 -3.52 -4.81
N CYS A 170 26.21 -2.38 -4.15
CA CYS A 170 24.92 -1.93 -3.64
C CYS A 170 24.01 -1.36 -4.76
N GLU A 171 24.56 -0.74 -5.80
CA GLU A 171 23.80 -0.33 -7.00
C GLU A 171 23.36 -1.52 -7.85
N ASP A 172 24.24 -2.51 -8.06
CA ASP A 172 23.96 -3.72 -8.83
C ASP A 172 22.95 -4.64 -8.09
N ASN A 173 22.94 -4.63 -6.75
CA ASN A 173 21.95 -5.34 -5.93
C ASN A 173 21.40 -4.50 -4.75
N PRO A 174 20.45 -3.58 -5.01
CA PRO A 174 19.90 -2.69 -3.98
C PRO A 174 19.13 -3.38 -2.85
N GLU A 175 18.85 -4.68 -2.98
CA GLU A 175 18.10 -5.47 -2.00
C GLU A 175 19.00 -6.25 -1.02
N ASP A 176 20.33 -6.28 -1.25
CA ASP A 176 21.28 -6.86 -0.30
C ASP A 176 21.59 -5.89 0.84
N PHE A 177 20.79 -6.00 1.89
CA PHE A 177 20.98 -5.25 3.13
C PHE A 177 22.38 -5.45 3.76
N ASN A 178 23.05 -6.60 3.58
CA ASN A 178 24.37 -6.82 4.16
C ASN A 178 25.46 -6.09 3.38
N ALA A 179 25.32 -5.96 2.05
CA ALA A 179 26.17 -5.11 1.24
C ALA A 179 26.06 -3.64 1.70
N TRP A 180 24.83 -3.14 1.90
CA TRP A 180 24.59 -1.82 2.47
C TRP A 180 25.20 -1.63 3.86
N VAL A 181 25.02 -2.59 4.79
CA VAL A 181 25.63 -2.54 6.13
C VAL A 181 27.15 -2.43 6.03
N THR A 182 27.77 -3.18 5.12
CA THR A 182 29.23 -3.19 4.89
C THR A 182 29.71 -1.84 4.34
N LEU A 183 29.02 -1.29 3.34
CA LEU A 183 29.31 0.03 2.77
C LEU A 183 29.15 1.15 3.81
N LEU A 184 28.08 1.12 4.60
CA LEU A 184 27.80 2.13 5.62
C LEU A 184 28.82 2.06 6.77
N GLN A 185 29.23 0.85 7.18
CA GLN A 185 30.32 0.66 8.13
C GLN A 185 31.67 1.16 7.58
N TYR A 186 31.92 0.98 6.27
CA TYR A 186 33.14 1.47 5.62
C TYR A 186 33.20 3.00 5.59
N VAL A 187 32.15 3.69 5.14
CA VAL A 187 32.13 5.18 5.13
C VAL A 187 32.15 5.80 6.54
N GLU A 188 31.60 5.11 7.54
CA GLU A 188 31.74 5.49 8.95
C GLU A 188 33.20 5.37 9.46
N GLN A 189 33.99 4.44 8.92
CA GLN A 189 35.40 4.23 9.30
C GLN A 189 36.36 5.18 8.58
N GLU A 190 36.18 5.37 7.27
CA GLU A 190 36.97 6.33 6.48
C GLU A 190 36.65 7.78 6.84
N ASN A 191 35.47 8.04 7.43
CA ASN A 191 35.01 9.36 7.87
C ASN A 191 35.06 10.43 6.75
N VAL A 192 34.76 10.03 5.51
CA VAL A 192 34.66 10.93 4.35
C VAL A 192 33.20 11.35 4.16
N ILE A 193 32.88 12.60 4.53
CA ILE A 193 31.48 13.06 4.61
C ILE A 193 30.73 13.04 3.27
N THR A 194 31.38 13.34 2.15
CA THR A 194 30.77 13.32 0.81
C THR A 194 30.37 11.90 0.38
N ALA A 195 31.23 10.93 0.64
CA ALA A 195 30.97 9.50 0.44
C ALA A 195 29.81 9.02 1.32
N ALA A 196 29.82 9.41 2.60
CA ALA A 196 28.79 9.05 3.55
C ALA A 196 27.41 9.59 3.16
N ARG A 197 27.30 10.89 2.86
CA ARG A 197 26.05 11.53 2.36
C ARG A 197 25.44 10.72 1.22
N LYS A 198 26.22 10.47 0.16
CA LYS A 198 25.79 9.69 -1.02
C LYS A 198 25.30 8.29 -0.64
N SER A 199 26.03 7.56 0.20
CA SER A 199 25.65 6.21 0.63
C SER A 199 24.38 6.19 1.48
N PHE A 200 24.26 7.10 2.46
CA PHE A 200 23.09 7.18 3.32
C PHE A 200 21.84 7.60 2.55
N ASP A 201 21.91 8.64 1.72
CA ASP A 201 20.76 9.12 0.97
C ASP A 201 20.21 8.04 0.01
N VAL A 202 21.07 7.31 -0.72
CA VAL A 202 20.63 6.20 -1.59
C VAL A 202 20.11 5.01 -0.78
N PHE A 203 20.72 4.68 0.36
CA PHE A 203 20.23 3.64 1.27
C PHE A 203 18.79 3.93 1.76
N PHE A 204 18.49 5.17 2.13
CA PHE A 204 17.16 5.56 2.62
C PHE A 204 16.07 5.58 1.54
N LEU A 205 16.41 5.64 0.24
CA LEU A 205 15.44 5.41 -0.82
C LEU A 205 14.84 3.99 -0.78
N ARG A 206 15.59 3.00 -0.26
CA ARG A 206 15.15 1.60 -0.17
C ARG A 206 14.74 1.18 1.24
N TYR A 207 15.45 1.68 2.26
CA TYR A 207 15.28 1.30 3.66
C TYR A 207 14.99 2.51 4.58
N PRO A 208 13.99 3.35 4.28
CA PRO A 208 13.69 4.54 5.08
C PRO A 208 13.32 4.21 6.52
N TYR A 209 12.78 3.02 6.78
CA TYR A 209 12.31 2.58 8.11
C TYR A 209 13.43 2.13 9.08
N CYS A 210 14.69 2.24 8.68
CA CYS A 210 15.85 1.88 9.51
C CYS A 210 16.32 3.05 10.41
N TYR A 211 15.51 3.46 11.39
CA TYR A 211 15.78 4.63 12.28
C TYR A 211 17.19 4.71 12.88
N GLY A 212 17.79 3.57 13.23
CA GLY A 212 19.16 3.53 13.78
C GLY A 212 20.23 4.07 12.83
N TYR A 213 20.01 4.00 11.51
CA TYR A 213 20.91 4.59 10.52
C TYR A 213 20.67 6.08 10.32
N TRP A 214 19.43 6.57 10.44
CA TRP A 214 19.14 8.02 10.44
C TRP A 214 19.90 8.71 11.57
N LYS A 215 19.88 8.12 12.78
CA LYS A 215 20.70 8.58 13.91
C LYS A 215 22.20 8.56 13.59
N LYS A 216 22.73 7.45 13.07
CA LYS A 216 24.16 7.32 12.69
C LYS A 216 24.60 8.41 11.70
N TYR A 217 23.76 8.74 10.72
CA TYR A 217 24.03 9.80 9.74
C TYR A 217 24.04 11.18 10.40
N ALA A 218 23.04 11.51 11.23
CA ALA A 218 23.01 12.77 11.96
C ALA A 218 24.19 12.91 12.95
N ASP A 219 24.55 11.84 13.65
CA ASP A 219 25.72 11.77 14.53
C ASP A 219 27.03 11.99 13.74
N LEU A 220 27.11 11.53 12.48
CA LEU A 220 28.28 11.74 11.61
C LEU A 220 28.37 13.19 11.12
N GLU A 221 27.26 13.82 10.73
CA GLU A 221 27.23 15.25 10.38
C GLU A 221 27.58 16.14 11.58
N LYS A 222 27.04 15.82 12.77
CA LYS A 222 27.37 16.51 14.03
C LYS A 222 28.87 16.43 14.35
N LYS A 223 29.51 15.26 14.16
CA LYS A 223 30.97 15.10 14.34
C LYS A 223 31.81 15.97 13.40
N HIS A 224 31.29 16.31 12.22
CA HIS A 224 31.94 17.21 11.27
C HIS A 224 31.62 18.71 11.52
N GLY A 225 30.83 19.02 12.55
CA GLY A 225 30.38 20.39 12.86
C GLY A 225 29.19 20.89 12.04
N ASN A 226 28.60 20.03 11.18
CA ASN A 226 27.50 20.41 10.29
C ASN A 226 26.14 20.31 11.01
N ILE A 227 25.95 21.08 12.08
CA ILE A 227 24.78 20.97 12.98
C ILE A 227 23.45 21.10 12.21
N GLN A 228 23.31 22.11 11.33
CA GLN A 228 22.12 22.31 10.50
C GLN A 228 21.81 21.12 9.57
N VAL A 229 22.85 20.45 9.04
CA VAL A 229 22.67 19.26 8.20
C VAL A 229 22.25 18.06 9.04
N ALA A 230 22.81 17.91 10.26
CA ALA A 230 22.39 16.87 11.19
C ALA A 230 20.92 17.03 11.62
N GLU A 231 20.46 18.26 11.82
CA GLU A 231 19.07 18.60 12.11
C GLU A 231 18.14 18.19 10.96
N GLU A 232 18.46 18.60 9.73
CA GLU A 232 17.70 18.21 8.54
C GLU A 232 17.69 16.69 8.31
N VAL A 233 18.77 15.97 8.63
CA VAL A 233 18.79 14.50 8.60
C VAL A 233 17.80 13.90 9.62
N TYR A 234 17.66 14.47 10.82
CA TYR A 234 16.62 14.06 11.75
C TYR A 234 15.22 14.35 11.20
N ARG A 235 14.96 15.53 10.65
CA ARG A 235 13.63 15.88 10.09
C ARG A 235 13.22 14.96 8.94
N ARG A 236 14.13 14.68 7.99
CA ARG A 236 13.89 13.71 6.90
C ARG A 236 13.61 12.31 7.44
N GLY A 237 14.34 11.89 8.47
CA GLY A 237 14.12 10.60 9.13
C GLY A 237 12.76 10.52 9.85
N LEU A 238 12.32 11.61 10.49
CA LEU A 238 11.01 11.71 11.15
C LEU A 238 9.87 11.78 10.13
N GLN A 239 10.04 12.49 9.01
CA GLN A 239 9.07 12.47 7.90
C GLN A 239 8.93 11.06 7.30
N ALA A 240 10.03 10.30 7.27
CA ALA A 240 10.04 8.92 6.81
C ALA A 240 9.47 7.91 7.84
N ILE A 241 9.64 8.14 9.15
CA ILE A 241 9.21 7.26 10.23
C ILE A 241 8.62 8.05 11.43
N PRO A 242 7.46 8.69 11.28
CA PRO A 242 6.94 9.60 12.30
C PRO A 242 6.54 8.91 13.60
N LEU A 243 6.26 7.59 13.58
CA LEU A 243 5.97 6.80 14.78
C LEU A 243 7.23 6.29 15.51
N SER A 244 8.44 6.64 15.07
CA SER A 244 9.68 6.17 15.70
C SER A 244 9.98 6.95 16.99
N VAL A 245 9.45 6.46 18.11
CA VAL A 245 9.69 6.99 19.47
C VAL A 245 11.19 7.17 19.76
N ASP A 246 12.04 6.22 19.37
CA ASP A 246 13.50 6.34 19.56
C ASP A 246 14.14 7.45 18.71
N LEU A 247 13.66 7.67 17.47
CA LEU A 247 14.17 8.74 16.61
C LEU A 247 13.75 10.12 17.13
N TRP A 248 12.50 10.25 17.57
CA TRP A 248 12.02 11.45 18.27
C TRP A 248 12.85 11.75 19.51
N LEU A 249 13.10 10.76 20.36
CA LEU A 249 13.95 10.96 21.55
C LEU A 249 15.37 11.42 21.18
N HIS A 250 15.97 10.89 20.11
CA HIS A 250 17.28 11.34 19.64
C HIS A 250 17.26 12.76 19.06
N TYR A 251 16.22 13.13 18.31
CA TYR A 251 16.03 14.49 17.82
C TYR A 251 15.82 15.48 18.97
N LEU A 252 14.98 15.15 19.95
CA LEU A 252 14.70 15.97 21.14
C LEU A 252 15.94 16.15 22.02
N THR A 253 16.80 15.13 22.15
CA THR A 253 18.12 15.28 22.78
C THR A 253 19.04 16.16 21.93
N PHE A 254 19.05 15.98 20.61
CA PHE A 254 19.88 16.77 19.70
C PHE A 254 19.54 18.27 19.77
N ILE A 255 18.27 18.67 19.66
CA ILE A 255 17.91 20.09 19.75
C ILE A 255 18.30 20.68 21.11
N LYS A 256 18.04 19.96 22.22
CA LYS A 256 18.44 20.39 23.58
C LYS A 256 19.95 20.61 23.75
N GLU A 257 20.78 19.77 23.12
CA GLU A 257 22.24 19.87 23.21
C GLU A 257 22.84 20.97 22.31
N ASN A 258 22.15 21.39 21.24
CA ASN A 258 22.69 22.31 20.23
C ASN A 258 21.94 23.65 20.11
N SER A 259 20.82 23.85 20.83
CA SER A 259 20.13 25.15 20.90
C SER A 259 20.86 26.15 21.80
N ASP A 260 20.71 27.44 21.49
CA ASP A 260 21.25 28.52 22.31
C ASP A 260 20.34 28.79 23.52
N LEU A 261 20.85 28.54 24.73
CA LEU A 261 20.15 28.79 25.99
C LEU A 261 19.99 30.29 26.33
N SER A 262 20.65 31.18 25.59
CA SER A 262 20.49 32.64 25.74
C SER A 262 19.34 33.21 24.90
N ASP A 263 18.83 32.45 23.93
CA ASP A 263 17.67 32.81 23.11
C ASP A 263 16.35 32.50 23.85
N PRO A 264 15.47 33.49 24.10
CA PRO A 264 14.14 33.26 24.67
C PRO A 264 13.23 32.35 23.84
N GLU A 265 13.44 32.25 22.52
CA GLU A 265 12.59 31.44 21.63
C GLU A 265 12.95 29.94 21.68
N THR A 266 14.18 29.58 22.09
CA THR A 266 14.62 28.17 22.26
C THR A 266 13.65 27.35 23.12
N GLU A 267 13.13 27.93 24.21
CA GLU A 267 12.20 27.25 25.11
C GLU A 267 10.84 26.97 24.41
N GLY A 268 10.42 27.87 23.52
CA GLY A 268 9.23 27.68 22.67
C GLY A 268 9.44 26.60 21.62
N ARG A 269 10.58 26.62 20.91
CA ARG A 269 10.93 25.65 19.86
C ARG A 269 11.07 24.23 20.38
N ILE A 270 11.69 24.04 21.55
CA ILE A 270 11.79 22.71 22.19
C ILE A 270 10.40 22.19 22.60
N ARG A 271 9.51 23.06 23.11
CA ARG A 271 8.11 22.68 23.42
C ARG A 271 7.32 22.28 22.19
N ALA A 272 7.41 23.06 21.11
CA ALA A 272 6.76 22.74 19.84
C ALA A 272 7.23 21.38 19.29
N SER A 273 8.54 21.09 19.40
CA SER A 273 9.11 19.79 19.03
C SER A 273 8.58 18.63 19.90
N TYR A 274 8.38 18.85 21.20
CA TYR A 274 7.75 17.86 22.09
C TYR A 274 6.27 17.62 21.75
N GLU A 275 5.49 18.68 21.53
CA GLU A 275 4.09 18.57 21.10
C GLU A 275 3.97 17.81 19.78
N HIS A 276 4.82 18.12 18.81
CA HIS A 276 4.89 17.38 17.55
C HIS A 276 5.17 15.89 17.81
N ALA A 277 6.19 15.58 18.61
CA ALA A 277 6.56 14.19 18.91
C ALA A 277 5.40 13.38 19.53
N VAL A 278 4.65 13.97 20.47
CA VAL A 278 3.50 13.28 21.07
C VAL A 278 2.27 13.23 20.16
N LEU A 279 2.09 14.18 19.24
CA LEU A 279 1.05 14.10 18.20
C LEU A 279 1.36 13.00 17.17
N ALA A 280 2.63 12.81 16.81
CA ALA A 280 3.06 11.82 15.82
C ALA A 280 3.24 10.39 16.36
N ALA A 281 3.76 10.26 17.58
CA ALA A 281 4.15 8.96 18.18
C ALA A 281 3.64 8.71 19.60
N GLY A 282 2.97 9.68 20.24
CA GLY A 282 2.49 9.58 21.63
C GLY A 282 1.36 8.59 21.86
N THR A 283 0.71 8.10 20.79
CA THR A 283 -0.31 7.06 20.81
C THR A 283 0.24 5.64 20.64
N ASP A 284 1.56 5.47 20.43
CA ASP A 284 2.19 4.14 20.48
C ASP A 284 2.13 3.59 21.90
N PHE A 285 1.76 2.32 22.04
CA PHE A 285 1.71 1.62 23.33
C PHE A 285 3.05 1.64 24.08
N ARG A 286 4.19 1.83 23.40
CA ARG A 286 5.55 1.88 23.98
C ARG A 286 6.13 3.31 23.98
N SER A 287 5.27 4.33 23.89
CA SER A 287 5.63 5.75 23.91
C SER A 287 6.00 6.29 25.30
N ASP A 288 5.96 5.47 26.36
CA ASP A 288 6.15 5.91 27.76
C ASP A 288 7.39 6.79 27.96
N ARG A 289 8.54 6.43 27.36
CA ARG A 289 9.79 7.21 27.44
C ARG A 289 9.69 8.60 26.84
N LEU A 290 8.83 8.81 25.83
CA LEU A 290 8.60 10.12 25.22
C LEU A 290 7.79 11.02 26.15
N TRP A 291 6.70 10.50 26.71
CA TRP A 291 5.88 11.20 27.70
C TRP A 291 6.69 11.55 28.95
N GLU A 292 7.48 10.62 29.48
CA GLU A 292 8.38 10.88 30.61
C GLU A 292 9.43 11.96 30.29
N ALA A 293 10.03 11.93 29.09
CA ALA A 293 11.00 12.93 28.67
C ALA A 293 10.37 14.33 28.54
N TYR A 294 9.10 14.44 28.16
CA TYR A 294 8.37 15.70 28.08
C TYR A 294 7.99 16.22 29.49
N ILE A 295 7.41 15.35 30.33
CA ILE A 295 7.05 15.66 31.73
C ILE A 295 8.27 16.15 32.52
N ASN A 296 9.40 15.45 32.42
CA ASN A 296 10.63 15.84 33.11
C ASN A 296 11.12 17.22 32.64
N TRP A 297 11.01 17.51 31.34
CA TRP A 297 11.45 18.78 30.78
C TRP A 297 10.59 19.97 31.22
N GLU A 298 9.25 19.86 31.19
CA GLU A 298 8.36 20.92 31.72
C GLU A 298 8.53 21.11 33.23
N THR A 299 8.87 20.03 33.95
CA THR A 299 9.23 20.09 35.38
C THR A 299 10.54 20.85 35.59
N GLU A 300 11.56 20.62 34.76
CA GLU A 300 12.80 21.42 34.74
C GLU A 300 12.53 22.90 34.43
N GLN A 301 11.60 23.21 33.52
CA GLN A 301 11.15 24.59 33.23
C GLN A 301 10.26 25.21 34.33
N GLN A 302 9.95 24.47 35.41
CA GLN A 302 9.06 24.88 36.50
C GLN A 302 7.61 25.21 36.07
N LYS A 303 7.17 24.76 34.88
CA LYS A 303 5.83 25.01 34.34
C LYS A 303 4.87 23.90 34.77
N LEU A 304 4.57 23.89 36.07
CA LEU A 304 3.79 22.80 36.70
C LEU A 304 2.40 22.60 36.09
N ALA A 305 1.72 23.67 35.64
CA ALA A 305 0.44 23.54 34.93
C ALA A 305 0.56 22.77 33.60
N ASN A 306 1.64 22.97 32.83
CA ASN A 306 1.90 22.19 31.62
C ASN A 306 2.13 20.71 31.97
N VAL A 307 2.85 20.43 33.06
CA VAL A 307 3.03 19.04 33.54
C VAL A 307 1.67 18.38 33.82
N THR A 308 0.71 19.10 34.41
CA THR A 308 -0.63 18.57 34.67
C THR A 308 -1.43 18.32 33.39
N THR A 309 -1.38 19.23 32.40
CA THR A 309 -2.06 19.00 31.10
C THR A 309 -1.46 17.84 30.31
N ILE A 310 -0.16 17.59 30.45
CA ILE A 310 0.50 16.40 29.88
C ILE A 310 0.05 15.13 30.59
N TYR A 311 -0.10 15.16 31.93
CA TYR A 311 -0.67 14.02 32.67
C TYR A 311 -2.12 13.73 32.28
N ASP A 312 -2.97 14.75 32.17
CA ASP A 312 -4.37 14.59 31.75
C ASP A 312 -4.48 13.95 30.36
N ARG A 313 -3.51 14.20 29.45
CA ARG A 313 -3.40 13.50 28.17
C ARG A 313 -2.93 12.05 28.33
N VAL A 314 -1.75 11.81 28.89
CA VAL A 314 -1.16 10.44 28.92
C VAL A 314 -2.00 9.46 29.75
N LEU A 315 -2.69 9.92 30.80
CA LEU A 315 -3.59 9.06 31.60
C LEU A 315 -4.81 8.55 30.82
N SER A 316 -5.16 9.17 29.69
CA SER A 316 -6.21 8.71 28.77
C SER A 316 -5.71 7.82 27.63
N ILE A 317 -4.39 7.65 27.48
CA ILE A 317 -3.77 6.91 26.37
C ILE A 317 -3.31 5.51 26.86
N PRO A 318 -3.68 4.41 26.17
CA PRO A 318 -3.19 3.08 26.50
C PRO A 318 -1.68 2.94 26.24
N THR A 319 -0.88 2.83 27.31
CA THR A 319 0.58 2.60 27.23
C THR A 319 1.01 1.41 28.10
N GLN A 320 2.25 0.94 27.89
CA GLN A 320 2.80 -0.20 28.62
C GLN A 320 3.00 0.09 30.11
N LEU A 321 3.36 1.33 30.48
CA LEU A 321 3.63 1.74 31.85
C LEU A 321 2.56 2.70 32.42
N TYR A 322 1.33 2.63 31.91
CA TYR A 322 0.18 3.47 32.32
C TYR A 322 0.05 3.64 33.86
N SER A 323 0.25 2.56 34.64
CA SER A 323 0.20 2.58 36.11
C SER A 323 1.33 3.38 36.76
N GLN A 324 2.50 3.49 36.13
CA GLN A 324 3.59 4.34 36.60
C GLN A 324 3.29 5.82 36.36
N HIS A 325 2.64 6.17 35.24
CA HIS A 325 2.22 7.55 34.96
C HIS A 325 1.22 8.04 36.01
N LEU A 326 0.25 7.21 36.41
CA LEU A 326 -0.66 7.54 37.52
C LEU A 326 0.07 7.71 38.86
N GLN A 327 1.07 6.87 39.17
CA GLN A 327 1.82 7.03 40.41
C GLN A 327 2.60 8.36 40.41
N ARG A 328 3.31 8.68 39.32
CA ARG A 328 4.04 9.95 39.21
C ARG A 328 3.12 11.18 39.20
N PHE A 329 1.91 11.05 38.65
CA PHE A 329 0.87 12.09 38.78
C PHE A 329 0.47 12.32 40.24
N LYS A 330 0.22 11.25 41.00
CA LYS A 330 -0.08 11.34 42.44
C LYS A 330 1.07 11.98 43.21
N ASP A 331 2.30 11.59 42.91
CA ASP A 331 3.50 12.17 43.52
C ASP A 331 3.65 13.67 43.18
N HIS A 332 3.34 14.08 41.93
CA HIS A 332 3.32 15.47 41.49
C HIS A 332 2.25 16.29 42.25
N VAL A 333 1.01 15.79 42.35
CA VAL A 333 -0.09 16.46 43.07
C VAL A 333 0.19 16.59 44.57
N GLN A 334 0.79 15.57 45.19
CA GLN A 334 1.16 15.58 46.61
C GLN A 334 2.37 16.49 46.92
N SER A 335 3.32 16.59 45.98
CA SER A 335 4.53 17.40 46.17
C SER A 335 4.32 18.90 45.92
N ASN A 336 3.31 19.26 45.12
CA ASN A 336 3.08 20.65 44.68
C ASN A 336 1.80 21.26 45.30
N HIS A 337 1.71 22.59 45.26
CA HIS A 337 0.53 23.32 45.73
C HIS A 337 -0.49 23.50 44.57
N PRO A 338 -1.80 23.19 44.75
CA PRO A 338 -2.80 23.19 43.67
C PRO A 338 -2.83 24.45 42.78
N LYS A 339 -2.64 25.64 43.37
CA LYS A 339 -2.59 26.92 42.65
C LYS A 339 -1.55 27.00 41.51
N TYR A 340 -0.48 26.21 41.55
CA TYR A 340 0.58 26.27 40.52
C TYR A 340 0.43 25.26 39.40
N PHE A 341 -0.44 24.25 39.57
CA PHE A 341 -0.60 23.14 38.63
C PHE A 341 -2.03 23.04 38.05
N LEU A 342 -3.03 23.56 38.74
CA LEU A 342 -4.38 23.75 38.19
C LEU A 342 -4.47 25.05 37.39
N SER A 343 -5.40 25.10 36.42
CA SER A 343 -5.82 26.35 35.80
C SER A 343 -6.54 27.25 36.82
N GLU A 344 -6.54 28.57 36.61
CA GLU A 344 -7.27 29.50 37.49
C GLU A 344 -8.77 29.16 37.55
N GLU A 345 -9.36 28.73 36.42
CA GLU A 345 -10.76 28.31 36.33
C GLU A 345 -11.04 27.04 37.15
N GLU A 346 -10.23 25.98 36.98
CA GLU A 346 -10.39 24.72 37.73
C GLU A 346 -10.14 24.93 39.23
N PHE A 347 -9.11 25.72 39.58
CA PHE A 347 -8.80 26.08 40.96
C PHE A 347 -9.96 26.82 41.63
N LEU A 348 -10.53 27.84 40.97
CA LEU A 348 -11.68 28.60 41.49
C LEU A 348 -12.95 27.76 41.54
N GLN A 349 -13.19 26.89 40.55
CA GLN A 349 -14.33 25.98 40.51
C GLN A 349 -14.30 25.01 41.69
N LEU A 350 -13.19 24.31 41.91
CA LEU A 350 -13.01 23.42 43.06
C LEU A 350 -13.16 24.18 44.38
N ARG A 351 -12.56 25.36 44.50
CA ARG A 351 -12.66 26.20 45.70
C ARG A 351 -14.11 26.59 46.02
N HIS A 352 -14.89 26.94 45.00
CA HIS A 352 -16.31 27.26 45.11
C HIS A 352 -17.17 26.01 45.39
N GLU A 353 -16.82 24.85 44.86
CA GLU A 353 -17.45 23.56 45.17
C GLU A 353 -17.24 23.17 46.64
N PHE A 354 -16.02 23.32 47.17
CA PHE A 354 -15.72 23.10 48.58
C PHE A 354 -16.36 24.16 49.49
N SER A 355 -16.42 25.43 49.07
CA SER A 355 -17.16 26.48 49.79
C SER A 355 -18.64 26.15 49.90
N LYS A 356 -19.29 25.80 48.78
CA LYS A 356 -20.70 25.36 48.74
C LYS A 356 -20.95 24.09 49.55
N SER A 357 -20.04 23.11 49.48
CA SER A 357 -20.16 21.86 50.24
C SER A 357 -20.01 22.10 51.73
N SER A 358 -19.08 22.98 52.14
CA SER A 358 -18.92 23.40 53.54
C SER A 358 -20.11 24.22 54.06
N LEU A 359 -20.71 25.07 53.22
CA LEU A 359 -21.93 25.82 53.56
C LEU A 359 -23.14 24.88 53.65
N SER A 360 -23.29 23.94 52.71
CA SER A 360 -24.33 22.90 52.73
C SER A 360 -24.24 22.02 53.99
N ALA A 361 -23.02 21.66 54.40
CA ALA A 361 -22.77 20.92 55.64
C ALA A 361 -23.08 21.73 56.92
N MET A 362 -23.14 23.07 56.84
CA MET A 362 -23.52 23.96 57.95
C MET A 362 -25.01 24.35 57.98
N VAL A 363 -25.80 23.93 56.98
CA VAL A 363 -27.27 24.18 56.92
C VAL A 363 -28.07 22.99 57.50
N GLY A 364 -27.38 22.01 58.11
CA GLY A 364 -27.98 20.97 58.93
C GLY A 364 -28.16 21.40 60.38
N GLU A 365 -29.42 21.56 60.78
CA GLU A 365 -29.93 21.90 62.13
C GLU A 365 -29.73 23.36 62.62
N ASP A 366 -30.88 24.01 62.83
CA ASP A 366 -31.15 25.33 63.44
C ASP A 366 -30.54 26.58 62.79
N GLY A 367 -31.40 27.59 62.56
CA GLY A 367 -31.08 28.70 61.67
C GLY A 367 -31.15 30.09 62.30
N GLU A 368 -30.38 31.00 61.72
CA GLU A 368 -30.71 32.42 61.57
C GLU A 368 -29.93 33.00 60.38
N PRO A 369 -30.50 33.86 59.53
CA PRO A 369 -29.77 34.48 58.43
C PRO A 369 -28.92 35.65 58.96
N SER A 370 -27.67 35.38 59.31
CA SER A 370 -26.71 36.45 59.63
C SER A 370 -26.44 37.29 58.38
N VAL A 371 -26.53 38.61 58.53
CA VAL A 371 -26.41 39.59 57.45
C VAL A 371 -25.01 39.56 56.85
N ALA A 372 -24.90 39.20 55.58
CA ALA A 372 -23.66 39.36 54.82
C ALA A 372 -23.32 40.85 54.71
N GLN A 373 -22.20 41.25 55.30
CA GLN A 373 -21.61 42.56 55.04
C GLN A 373 -21.04 42.61 53.62
N GLU A 374 -20.81 43.84 53.17
CA GLU A 374 -20.38 44.22 51.82
C GLU A 374 -18.92 43.81 51.57
N GLU A 375 -18.69 42.51 51.35
CA GLU A 375 -17.37 41.92 51.07
C GLU A 375 -17.19 41.55 49.58
N LEU A 376 -15.92 41.51 49.19
CA LEU A 376 -15.39 41.41 47.82
C LEU A 376 -15.81 40.11 47.10
N PRO A 377 -15.71 40.04 45.75
CA PRO A 377 -16.14 38.87 44.97
C PRO A 377 -15.62 37.55 45.56
N PRO A 378 -16.52 36.58 45.85
CA PRO A 378 -16.18 35.41 46.65
C PRO A 378 -15.19 34.51 45.92
N GLY A 379 -13.97 34.42 46.46
CA GLY A 379 -12.90 33.56 45.94
C GLY A 379 -11.48 34.11 46.10
N THR A 380 -11.32 35.42 46.33
CA THR A 380 -10.00 36.08 46.35
C THR A 380 -9.27 36.10 47.69
N GLU A 381 -9.92 35.75 48.81
CA GLU A 381 -9.29 35.76 50.13
C GLU A 381 -8.75 34.37 50.50
N ASP A 382 -7.46 34.31 50.88
CA ASP A 382 -6.88 33.14 51.54
C ASP A 382 -7.55 32.94 52.89
N LEU A 383 -7.99 31.72 53.22
CA LEU A 383 -8.62 31.44 54.53
C LEU A 383 -7.66 31.87 55.65
N ALA A 384 -8.09 32.78 56.52
CA ALA A 384 -7.21 33.39 57.53
C ALA A 384 -6.54 32.33 58.44
N ASP A 385 -7.25 31.26 58.76
CA ASP A 385 -6.79 30.12 59.56
C ASP A 385 -5.82 29.22 58.74
N PRO A 386 -4.54 29.08 59.16
CA PRO A 386 -3.58 28.18 58.52
C PRO A 386 -4.02 26.71 58.51
N ALA A 387 -4.74 26.24 59.55
CA ALA A 387 -5.19 24.85 59.61
C ALA A 387 -6.27 24.57 58.55
N LYS A 388 -7.21 25.51 58.35
CA LYS A 388 -8.24 25.40 57.31
C LYS A 388 -7.65 25.43 55.90
N ARG A 389 -6.62 26.24 55.65
CA ARG A 389 -5.89 26.22 54.37
C ARG A 389 -5.26 24.86 54.09
N VAL A 390 -4.61 24.23 55.07
CA VAL A 390 -4.03 22.89 54.89
C VAL A 390 -5.11 21.87 54.56
N THR A 391 -6.27 21.90 55.22
CA THR A 391 -7.40 21.00 54.88
C THR A 391 -8.03 21.30 53.52
N GLU A 392 -8.14 22.57 53.12
CA GLU A 392 -8.62 22.98 51.80
C GLU A 392 -7.70 22.44 50.69
N ILE A 393 -6.39 22.67 50.82
CA ILE A 393 -5.35 22.17 49.90
C ILE A 393 -5.39 20.65 49.78
N GLU A 394 -5.50 19.93 50.90
CA GLU A 394 -5.48 18.47 50.91
C GLU A 394 -6.79 17.87 50.35
N ASN A 395 -7.94 18.50 50.58
CA ASN A 395 -9.20 18.14 49.95
C ASN A 395 -9.16 18.37 48.43
N MET A 396 -8.58 19.48 47.97
CA MET A 396 -8.39 19.76 46.53
C MET A 396 -7.48 18.69 45.89
N ARG A 397 -6.37 18.32 46.52
CA ARG A 397 -5.49 17.24 46.05
C ARG A 397 -6.22 15.91 45.93
N HIS A 398 -7.00 15.53 46.96
CA HIS A 398 -7.82 14.31 46.92
C HIS A 398 -8.81 14.34 45.76
N LYS A 399 -9.51 15.46 45.53
CA LYS A 399 -10.49 15.57 44.45
C LYS A 399 -9.86 15.52 43.05
N VAL A 400 -8.72 16.16 42.86
CA VAL A 400 -7.94 16.08 41.61
C VAL A 400 -7.52 14.63 41.34
N ILE A 401 -7.01 13.92 42.36
CA ILE A 401 -6.62 12.51 42.24
C ILE A 401 -7.83 11.62 41.95
N GLU A 402 -8.97 11.84 42.61
CA GLU A 402 -10.22 11.09 42.39
C GLU A 402 -10.70 11.21 40.93
N VAL A 403 -10.81 12.43 40.40
CA VAL A 403 -11.27 12.66 39.01
C VAL A 403 -10.34 12.00 37.99
N ARG A 404 -9.02 12.12 38.14
CA ARG A 404 -8.06 11.49 37.22
C ARG A 404 -7.94 9.97 37.43
N GLN A 405 -8.29 9.45 38.61
CA GLN A 405 -8.38 8.01 38.87
C GLN A 405 -9.52 7.36 38.07
N GLU A 406 -10.65 8.03 37.87
CA GLU A 406 -11.74 7.52 37.02
C GLU A 406 -11.31 7.37 35.55
N VAL A 407 -10.63 8.40 35.00
CA VAL A 407 -10.05 8.36 33.65
C VAL A 407 -9.04 7.21 33.53
N PHE A 408 -8.16 7.05 34.52
CA PHE A 408 -7.22 5.94 34.58
C PHE A 408 -7.91 4.57 34.58
N ASN A 409 -8.99 4.39 35.36
CA ASN A 409 -9.69 3.11 35.44
C ASN A 409 -10.29 2.72 34.08
N HIS A 410 -10.75 3.69 33.28
CA HIS A 410 -11.19 3.46 31.91
C HIS A 410 -9.99 3.05 31.01
N ASN A 411 -8.88 3.79 31.08
CA ASN A 411 -7.68 3.47 30.31
C ASN A 411 -7.09 2.09 30.67
N GLU A 412 -7.08 1.69 31.94
CA GLU A 412 -6.66 0.37 32.40
C GLU A 412 -7.48 -0.76 31.73
N HIS A 413 -8.80 -0.55 31.56
CA HIS A 413 -9.64 -1.49 30.84
C HIS A 413 -9.27 -1.57 29.35
N GLU A 414 -9.00 -0.44 28.70
CA GLU A 414 -8.56 -0.37 27.30
C GLU A 414 -7.15 -0.96 27.07
N VAL A 415 -6.24 -0.82 28.04
CA VAL A 415 -4.94 -1.51 28.07
C VAL A 415 -5.13 -3.02 28.21
N SER A 416 -5.98 -3.46 29.14
CA SER A 416 -6.22 -4.88 29.43
C SER A 416 -6.73 -5.65 28.20
N LYS A 417 -7.63 -5.04 27.41
CA LYS A 417 -8.11 -5.59 26.13
C LYS A 417 -6.98 -5.88 25.12
N ARG A 418 -5.89 -5.10 25.16
CA ARG A 418 -4.85 -5.05 24.14
C ARG A 418 -3.52 -5.66 24.57
N TRP A 419 -3.34 -5.87 25.87
CA TRP A 419 -2.10 -6.35 26.47
C TRP A 419 -1.54 -7.59 25.78
N ALA A 420 -2.37 -8.62 25.55
CA ALA A 420 -1.94 -9.87 24.92
C ALA A 420 -1.40 -9.66 23.50
N PHE A 421 -2.00 -8.76 22.71
CA PHE A 421 -1.54 -8.44 21.36
C PHE A 421 -0.21 -7.67 21.39
N GLU A 422 -0.09 -6.66 22.26
CA GLU A 422 1.13 -5.84 22.41
C GLU A 422 2.31 -6.64 22.99
N GLU A 423 2.05 -7.61 23.86
CA GLU A 423 3.04 -8.58 24.37
C GLU A 423 3.48 -9.56 23.27
N GLY A 424 2.55 -9.95 22.37
CA GLY A 424 2.85 -10.78 21.19
C GLY A 424 3.81 -10.13 20.18
N ILE A 425 3.92 -8.80 20.18
CA ILE A 425 4.83 -8.04 19.29
C ILE A 425 6.26 -8.07 19.86
N LYS A 426 7.04 -9.08 19.47
CA LYS A 426 8.46 -9.18 19.87
C LYS A 426 9.37 -8.18 19.16
N ARG A 427 9.05 -7.80 17.92
CA ARG A 427 9.85 -6.86 17.10
C ARG A 427 8.99 -5.73 16.52
N PRO A 428 8.86 -4.58 17.21
CA PRO A 428 8.06 -3.44 16.75
C PRO A 428 8.76 -2.59 15.67
N TYR A 429 10.07 -2.79 15.45
CA TYR A 429 10.86 -2.03 14.48
C TYR A 429 11.11 -2.81 13.19
N PHE A 430 11.38 -2.08 12.10
CA PHE A 430 11.72 -2.67 10.80
C PHE A 430 13.05 -3.43 10.84
N HIS A 431 13.08 -4.63 10.24
CA HIS A 431 14.30 -5.34 9.89
C HIS A 431 14.03 -6.29 8.73
N VAL A 432 14.93 -6.34 7.75
CA VAL A 432 14.87 -7.24 6.58
C VAL A 432 14.74 -8.75 6.87
N LYS A 433 15.07 -9.22 8.09
CA LYS A 433 14.85 -10.61 8.47
C LYS A 433 13.35 -10.88 8.60
N ALA A 434 12.87 -11.95 7.97
CA ALA A 434 11.47 -12.36 8.08
C ALA A 434 11.02 -12.50 9.54
N LEU A 435 9.81 -12.01 9.83
CA LEU A 435 9.08 -12.27 11.06
C LEU A 435 8.59 -13.72 11.11
N GLU A 436 8.44 -14.23 12.33
CA GLU A 436 7.81 -15.52 12.59
C GLU A 436 6.32 -15.46 12.21
N LYS A 437 5.76 -16.56 11.68
CA LYS A 437 4.33 -16.64 11.32
C LYS A 437 3.40 -16.33 12.51
N THR A 438 3.81 -16.67 13.73
CA THR A 438 3.12 -16.30 14.98
C THR A 438 2.96 -14.80 15.15
N GLN A 439 4.01 -14.01 14.90
CA GLN A 439 3.96 -12.55 14.97
C GLN A 439 3.13 -11.95 13.83
N LEU A 440 3.19 -12.54 12.63
CA LEU A 440 2.35 -12.13 11.50
C LEU A 440 0.86 -12.40 11.75
N ASN A 441 0.52 -13.51 12.43
CA ASN A 441 -0.84 -13.80 12.86
C ASN A 441 -1.30 -12.81 13.95
N ASN A 442 -0.49 -12.59 14.99
CA ASN A 442 -0.77 -11.62 16.05
C ASN A 442 -1.06 -10.21 15.51
N TRP A 443 -0.27 -9.73 14.53
CA TRP A 443 -0.55 -8.46 13.85
C TRP A 443 -1.87 -8.46 13.08
N LYS A 444 -2.25 -9.57 12.41
CA LYS A 444 -3.52 -9.68 11.69
C LYS A 444 -4.70 -9.65 12.64
N GLU A 445 -4.64 -10.45 13.69
CA GLU A 445 -5.66 -10.58 14.74
C GLU A 445 -5.84 -9.26 15.51
N TYR A 446 -4.76 -8.55 15.83
CA TYR A 446 -4.82 -7.24 16.48
C TYR A 446 -5.40 -6.15 15.57
N LEU A 447 -5.05 -6.15 14.28
CA LEU A 447 -5.67 -5.24 13.30
C LEU A 447 -7.17 -5.55 13.13
N ASP A 448 -7.57 -6.82 13.06
CA ASP A 448 -8.99 -7.19 13.02
C ASP A 448 -9.73 -6.74 14.29
N PHE A 449 -9.13 -6.89 15.47
CA PHE A 449 -9.69 -6.43 16.74
C PHE A 449 -9.93 -4.91 16.77
N GLU A 450 -8.94 -4.07 16.38
CA GLU A 450 -9.15 -2.62 16.36
C GLU A 450 -10.10 -2.18 15.24
N ILE A 451 -10.15 -2.88 14.09
CA ILE A 451 -11.13 -2.57 13.03
C ILE A 451 -12.57 -2.78 13.52
N GLU A 452 -12.81 -3.77 14.39
CA GLU A 452 -14.14 -4.08 14.93
C GLU A 452 -14.49 -3.26 16.20
N ASN A 453 -13.51 -2.86 17.02
CA ASN A 453 -13.74 -2.33 18.37
C ASN A 453 -13.05 -0.97 18.65
N GLY A 454 -12.15 -0.51 17.79
CA GLY A 454 -11.35 0.70 17.97
C GLY A 454 -11.91 1.90 17.20
N THR A 455 -11.33 3.09 17.42
CA THR A 455 -11.69 4.27 16.62
C THR A 455 -10.94 4.28 15.28
N PRO A 456 -11.52 4.88 14.23
CA PRO A 456 -10.84 5.37 13.03
C PRO A 456 -9.35 5.73 13.18
N GLU A 457 -9.04 6.66 14.08
CA GLU A 457 -7.68 7.17 14.31
C GLU A 457 -6.75 6.06 14.81
N ARG A 458 -7.26 5.25 15.73
CA ARG A 458 -6.51 4.17 16.36
C ARG A 458 -6.21 3.05 15.38
N VAL A 459 -7.14 2.74 14.48
CA VAL A 459 -6.94 1.77 13.39
C VAL A 459 -5.86 2.25 12.42
N VAL A 460 -5.92 3.52 11.98
CA VAL A 460 -4.91 4.15 11.12
C VAL A 460 -3.51 4.12 11.77
N VAL A 461 -3.41 4.51 13.04
CA VAL A 461 -2.15 4.45 13.80
C VAL A 461 -1.64 3.01 13.90
N LEU A 462 -2.50 2.03 14.22
CA LEU A 462 -2.06 0.64 14.32
C LEU A 462 -1.60 0.08 12.96
N PHE A 463 -2.25 0.46 11.85
CA PHE A 463 -1.78 0.09 10.51
C PHE A 463 -0.39 0.65 10.21
N GLU A 464 -0.14 1.96 10.44
CA GLU A 464 1.18 2.53 10.22
C GLU A 464 2.26 1.92 11.15
N ARG A 465 1.94 1.64 12.42
CA ARG A 465 2.81 0.86 13.34
C ARG A 465 3.12 -0.54 12.79
N CYS A 466 2.09 -1.26 12.33
CA CYS A 466 2.24 -2.59 11.75
C CYS A 466 3.13 -2.55 10.51
N LEU A 467 2.91 -1.58 9.61
CA LEU A 467 3.67 -1.43 8.38
C LEU A 467 5.14 -1.10 8.62
N ILE A 468 5.53 -0.50 9.75
CA ILE A 468 6.95 -0.37 10.13
C ILE A 468 7.58 -1.76 10.31
N ALA A 469 7.02 -2.61 11.17
CA ALA A 469 7.55 -3.96 11.42
C ALA A 469 7.39 -4.91 10.21
N CYS A 470 6.30 -4.74 9.45
CA CYS A 470 5.82 -5.64 8.40
C CYS A 470 5.96 -5.09 6.97
N ALA A 471 6.78 -4.06 6.73
CA ALA A 471 6.88 -3.38 5.42
C ALA A 471 7.13 -4.31 4.21
N LEU A 472 7.76 -5.48 4.41
CA LEU A 472 8.07 -6.45 3.35
C LEU A 472 6.93 -7.44 3.02
N TYR A 473 5.79 -7.32 3.69
CA TYR A 473 4.64 -8.23 3.59
C TYR A 473 3.47 -7.55 2.89
N GLU A 474 3.25 -7.87 1.62
CA GLU A 474 2.25 -7.20 0.77
C GLU A 474 0.81 -7.33 1.33
N GLU A 475 0.51 -8.39 2.07
CA GLU A 475 -0.81 -8.62 2.68
C GLU A 475 -1.29 -7.51 3.63
N PHE A 476 -0.39 -6.84 4.36
CA PHE A 476 -0.76 -5.78 5.31
C PHE A 476 -1.01 -4.46 4.58
N TRP A 477 -0.21 -4.14 3.56
CA TRP A 477 -0.46 -3.00 2.67
C TRP A 477 -1.80 -3.13 1.95
N ILE A 478 -2.11 -4.33 1.43
CA ILE A 478 -3.40 -4.63 0.78
C ILE A 478 -4.54 -4.51 1.79
N LYS A 479 -4.37 -5.02 3.02
CA LYS A 479 -5.40 -4.92 4.06
C LYS A 479 -5.65 -3.46 4.47
N TYR A 480 -4.60 -2.63 4.56
CA TYR A 480 -4.73 -1.21 4.87
C TYR A 480 -5.39 -0.42 3.74
N ALA A 481 -4.99 -0.66 2.48
CA ALA A 481 -5.64 -0.08 1.31
C ALA A 481 -7.15 -0.42 1.28
N LYS A 482 -7.53 -1.68 1.52
CA LYS A 482 -8.93 -2.10 1.61
C LYS A 482 -9.71 -1.46 2.75
N TYR A 483 -9.06 -1.21 3.90
CA TYR A 483 -9.68 -0.46 4.98
C TYR A 483 -9.99 0.97 4.52
N LEU A 484 -9.00 1.66 3.92
CA LEU A 484 -9.15 3.04 3.44
C LEU A 484 -10.07 3.20 2.20
N GLU A 485 -10.39 2.13 1.45
CA GLU A 485 -11.30 2.18 0.28
C GLU A 485 -12.68 2.76 0.63
N GLY A 486 -13.15 2.59 1.87
CA GLY A 486 -14.39 3.18 2.36
C GLY A 486 -14.29 4.65 2.77
N PHE A 487 -13.08 5.18 2.99
CA PHE A 487 -12.86 6.45 3.68
C PHE A 487 -12.13 7.52 2.85
N SER A 488 -11.06 7.17 2.13
CA SER A 488 -10.26 8.16 1.40
C SER A 488 -9.54 7.57 0.20
N THR A 489 -9.93 7.98 -1.01
CA THR A 489 -9.29 7.56 -2.27
C THR A 489 -7.83 8.02 -2.36
N ASP A 490 -7.53 9.22 -1.86
CA ASP A 490 -6.16 9.75 -1.81
C ASP A 490 -5.31 9.02 -0.76
N GLY A 491 -5.91 8.61 0.37
CA GLY A 491 -5.30 7.70 1.33
C GLY A 491 -4.91 6.35 0.72
N VAL A 492 -5.84 5.70 0.01
CA VAL A 492 -5.57 4.45 -0.73
C VAL A 492 -4.44 4.62 -1.75
N ARG A 493 -4.46 5.72 -2.53
CA ARG A 493 -3.38 6.05 -3.48
C ARG A 493 -2.04 6.21 -2.79
N HIS A 494 -2.00 6.91 -1.66
CA HIS A 494 -0.77 7.10 -0.88
C HIS A 494 -0.22 5.75 -0.40
N VAL A 495 -1.06 4.89 0.18
CA VAL A 495 -0.69 3.55 0.66
C VAL A 495 -0.12 2.69 -0.47
N TYR A 496 -0.80 2.61 -1.61
CA TYR A 496 -0.29 1.86 -2.77
C TYR A 496 1.03 2.43 -3.29
N LYS A 497 1.14 3.75 -3.44
CA LYS A 497 2.37 4.41 -3.90
C LYS A 497 3.54 4.09 -2.96
N LYS A 498 3.37 4.30 -1.64
CA LYS A 498 4.35 4.00 -0.59
C LYS A 498 4.77 2.53 -0.61
N ALA A 499 3.80 1.60 -0.70
CA ALA A 499 4.09 0.17 -0.82
C ALA A 499 4.90 -0.16 -2.09
N CYS A 500 4.44 0.29 -3.25
CA CYS A 500 4.96 -0.09 -4.56
C CYS A 500 6.28 0.58 -4.94
N THR A 501 6.50 1.85 -4.59
CA THR A 501 7.70 2.60 -5.01
C THR A 501 8.86 2.48 -4.02
N VAL A 502 8.59 2.25 -2.74
CA VAL A 502 9.61 2.21 -1.68
C VAL A 502 9.92 0.78 -1.24
N HIS A 503 8.91 0.06 -0.74
CA HIS A 503 9.13 -1.20 -0.02
C HIS A 503 9.05 -2.44 -0.91
N LEU A 504 8.14 -2.48 -1.89
CA LEU A 504 7.77 -3.67 -2.67
C LEU A 504 7.86 -3.48 -4.20
N PRO A 505 8.93 -2.89 -4.77
CA PRO A 505 9.03 -2.61 -6.22
C PRO A 505 9.00 -3.86 -7.10
N LYS A 506 9.45 -5.02 -6.58
CA LYS A 506 9.49 -6.30 -7.30
C LYS A 506 8.31 -7.25 -7.00
N LYS A 507 7.25 -6.80 -6.32
CA LYS A 507 6.07 -7.63 -6.01
C LYS A 507 4.92 -7.34 -6.98
N PRO A 508 4.68 -8.19 -8.00
CA PRO A 508 3.73 -7.84 -9.06
C PRO A 508 2.27 -7.78 -8.59
N SER A 509 1.88 -8.54 -7.56
CA SER A 509 0.49 -8.61 -7.10
C SER A 509 -0.04 -7.24 -6.66
N ILE A 510 0.66 -6.57 -5.74
CA ILE A 510 0.27 -5.26 -5.22
C ILE A 510 0.29 -4.15 -6.28
N HIS A 511 1.25 -4.16 -7.23
CA HIS A 511 1.27 -3.21 -8.34
C HIS A 511 0.08 -3.42 -9.31
N LEU A 512 -0.35 -4.66 -9.54
CA LEU A 512 -1.54 -4.95 -10.36
C LEU A 512 -2.85 -4.57 -9.66
N MET A 513 -2.87 -4.52 -8.32
CA MET A 513 -3.98 -3.97 -7.54
C MET A 513 -3.97 -2.44 -7.59
N TRP A 514 -2.81 -1.79 -7.42
CA TRP A 514 -2.69 -0.33 -7.57
C TRP A 514 -3.12 0.15 -8.97
N ALA A 515 -2.65 -0.48 -10.04
CA ALA A 515 -3.07 -0.13 -11.39
C ALA A 515 -4.57 -0.37 -11.64
N ALA A 516 -5.18 -1.38 -11.02
CA ALA A 516 -6.63 -1.60 -11.10
C ALA A 516 -7.42 -0.54 -10.31
N PHE A 517 -6.90 -0.12 -9.16
CA PHE A 517 -7.47 0.97 -8.37
C PHE A 517 -7.44 2.29 -9.17
N GLU A 518 -6.31 2.69 -9.75
CA GLU A 518 -6.24 3.93 -10.56
C GLU A 518 -7.14 3.85 -11.81
N GLU A 519 -7.22 2.69 -12.47
CA GLU A 519 -8.15 2.46 -13.58
C GLU A 519 -9.63 2.60 -13.12
N GLN A 520 -9.97 2.12 -11.93
CA GLN A 520 -11.30 2.28 -11.32
C GLN A 520 -11.62 3.73 -10.93
N GLN A 521 -10.62 4.52 -10.51
CA GLN A 521 -10.78 5.96 -10.27
C GLN A 521 -10.76 6.81 -11.56
N GLY A 522 -10.56 6.20 -12.73
CA GLY A 522 -10.49 6.89 -14.03
C GLY A 522 -9.10 7.43 -14.40
N ASN A 523 -8.08 7.22 -13.57
CA ASN A 523 -6.69 7.64 -13.79
C ASN A 523 -5.94 6.66 -14.71
N VAL A 524 -6.45 6.46 -15.93
CA VAL A 524 -5.95 5.46 -16.90
C VAL A 524 -4.48 5.66 -17.26
N ASP A 525 -4.02 6.91 -17.38
CA ASP A 525 -2.64 7.21 -17.72
C ASP A 525 -1.66 6.83 -16.60
N GLU A 526 -2.07 6.99 -15.34
CA GLU A 526 -1.29 6.55 -14.18
C GLU A 526 -1.27 5.01 -14.09
N ALA A 527 -2.40 4.34 -14.30
CA ALA A 527 -2.46 2.88 -14.43
C ALA A 527 -1.51 2.36 -15.53
N ARG A 528 -1.44 3.03 -16.68
CA ARG A 528 -0.49 2.73 -17.76
C ARG A 528 0.96 2.94 -17.33
N ARG A 529 1.26 4.03 -16.61
CA ARG A 529 2.60 4.33 -16.09
C ARG A 529 3.06 3.26 -15.10
N ILE A 530 2.20 2.88 -14.15
CA ILE A 530 2.46 1.83 -13.14
C ILE A 530 2.80 0.50 -13.83
N LEU A 531 1.94 0.03 -14.75
CA LEU A 531 2.15 -1.25 -15.43
C LEU A 531 3.39 -1.26 -16.32
N THR A 532 3.72 -0.12 -16.95
CA THR A 532 4.93 0.02 -17.77
C THR A 532 6.19 0.01 -16.90
N SER A 533 6.17 0.70 -15.76
CA SER A 533 7.25 0.68 -14.77
C SER A 533 7.46 -0.72 -14.16
N LEU A 534 6.37 -1.44 -13.87
CA LEU A 534 6.43 -2.81 -13.36
C LEU A 534 7.05 -3.77 -14.38
N GLU A 535 6.70 -3.64 -15.67
CA GLU A 535 7.27 -4.47 -16.73
C GLU A 535 8.76 -4.19 -16.95
N ALA A 536 9.21 -2.93 -16.83
CA ALA A 536 10.63 -2.60 -16.84
C ALA A 536 11.38 -3.18 -15.63
N THR A 537 10.74 -3.20 -14.45
CA THR A 537 11.31 -3.75 -13.21
C THR A 537 11.33 -5.29 -13.18
N ILE A 538 10.36 -5.94 -13.83
CA ILE A 538 10.23 -7.41 -13.90
C ILE A 538 9.99 -7.87 -15.35
N PRO A 539 11.01 -7.84 -16.23
CA PRO A 539 10.84 -8.17 -17.65
C PRO A 539 10.41 -9.62 -17.89
N GLY A 540 9.53 -9.83 -18.87
CA GLY A 540 9.06 -11.15 -19.31
C GLY A 540 7.90 -11.74 -18.48
N LEU A 541 7.40 -11.01 -17.47
CA LEU A 541 6.28 -11.49 -16.65
C LEU A 541 4.93 -11.35 -17.38
N ALA A 542 4.49 -12.43 -18.02
CA ALA A 542 3.32 -12.44 -18.93
C ALA A 542 2.02 -11.84 -18.35
N MET A 543 1.76 -12.00 -17.05
CA MET A 543 0.58 -11.40 -16.39
C MET A 543 0.56 -9.86 -16.44
N VAL A 544 1.74 -9.20 -16.44
CA VAL A 544 1.84 -7.74 -16.54
C VAL A 544 1.52 -7.28 -17.96
N ARG A 545 2.17 -7.88 -18.97
CA ARG A 545 1.90 -7.62 -20.39
C ARG A 545 0.42 -7.84 -20.74
N LEU A 546 -0.20 -8.92 -20.24
CA LEU A 546 -1.62 -9.18 -20.44
C LEU A 546 -2.55 -8.19 -19.72
N ARG A 547 -2.15 -7.64 -18.57
CA ARG A 547 -2.90 -6.56 -17.92
C ARG A 547 -2.85 -5.27 -18.75
N ARG A 548 -1.68 -4.87 -19.25
CA ARG A 548 -1.51 -3.70 -20.15
C ARG A 548 -2.41 -3.83 -21.39
N VAL A 549 -2.31 -4.95 -22.11
CA VAL A 549 -3.16 -5.26 -23.28
C VAL A 549 -4.66 -5.22 -22.95
N SER A 550 -5.05 -5.74 -21.78
CA SER A 550 -6.47 -5.78 -21.39
C SER A 550 -7.02 -4.40 -21.00
N MET A 551 -6.19 -3.53 -20.43
CA MET A 551 -6.50 -2.13 -20.11
C MET A 551 -6.66 -1.31 -21.39
N GLU A 552 -5.67 -1.32 -22.29
CA GLU A 552 -5.78 -0.60 -23.59
C GLU A 552 -7.04 -1.02 -24.36
N ARG A 553 -7.36 -2.32 -24.36
CA ARG A 553 -8.59 -2.85 -24.97
C ARG A 553 -9.87 -2.31 -24.30
N ARG A 554 -9.92 -2.18 -22.97
CA ARG A 554 -11.10 -1.63 -22.26
C ARG A 554 -11.34 -0.15 -22.59
N HIS A 555 -10.27 0.61 -22.80
CA HIS A 555 -10.34 2.02 -23.17
C HIS A 555 -10.35 2.26 -24.70
N GLY A 556 -10.60 1.23 -25.51
CA GLY A 556 -10.75 1.35 -26.96
C GLY A 556 -9.46 1.50 -27.77
N ASN A 557 -8.29 1.51 -27.12
CA ASN A 557 -6.98 1.56 -27.78
C ASN A 557 -6.60 0.18 -28.34
N LEU A 558 -7.31 -0.25 -29.38
CA LEU A 558 -7.15 -1.54 -30.02
C LEU A 558 -5.80 -1.69 -30.74
N GLU A 559 -5.28 -0.60 -31.30
CA GLU A 559 -3.97 -0.57 -31.97
C GLU A 559 -2.83 -0.72 -30.96
N GLY A 560 -2.87 -0.01 -29.83
CA GLY A 560 -1.92 -0.19 -28.73
C GLY A 560 -1.97 -1.60 -28.14
N ALA A 561 -3.16 -2.16 -27.97
CA ALA A 561 -3.32 -3.55 -27.51
C ALA A 561 -2.72 -4.58 -28.49
N GLU A 562 -2.86 -4.37 -29.81
CA GLU A 562 -2.21 -5.21 -30.83
C GLU A 562 -0.68 -5.03 -30.85
N ALA A 563 -0.20 -3.78 -30.81
CA ALA A 563 1.23 -3.46 -30.79
C ALA A 563 1.95 -4.10 -29.60
N LEU A 564 1.37 -4.01 -28.39
CA LEU A 564 1.92 -4.62 -27.18
C LEU A 564 2.08 -6.14 -27.28
N LEU A 565 1.18 -6.83 -28.00
CA LEU A 565 1.27 -8.27 -28.22
C LEU A 565 2.30 -8.62 -29.30
N ARG A 566 2.45 -7.80 -30.34
CA ARG A 566 3.49 -7.97 -31.38
C ARG A 566 4.89 -7.77 -30.80
N GLU A 567 5.09 -6.70 -30.06
CA GLU A 567 6.33 -6.44 -29.31
C GLU A 567 6.68 -7.63 -28.39
N ALA A 568 5.69 -8.18 -27.66
CA ALA A 568 5.89 -9.34 -26.79
C ALA A 568 6.25 -10.63 -27.56
N MET A 569 5.75 -10.81 -28.80
CA MET A 569 6.15 -11.91 -29.69
C MET A 569 7.58 -11.74 -30.22
N GLU A 570 8.01 -10.50 -30.46
CA GLU A 570 9.35 -10.16 -30.94
C GLU A 570 10.41 -10.23 -29.82
N SER A 571 10.05 -9.88 -28.59
CA SER A 571 10.92 -9.94 -27.41
C SER A 571 10.95 -11.32 -26.71
N ALA A 572 10.16 -12.29 -27.19
CA ALA A 572 10.01 -13.60 -26.56
C ALA A 572 11.34 -14.39 -26.58
N LYS A 573 11.67 -15.07 -25.48
CA LYS A 573 12.95 -15.78 -25.32
C LYS A 573 12.95 -17.17 -25.96
N ASN A 574 11.77 -17.75 -26.16
CA ASN A 574 11.59 -19.10 -26.70
C ASN A 574 10.32 -19.19 -27.56
N ALA A 575 10.28 -20.22 -28.41
CA ALA A 575 9.15 -20.47 -29.32
C ALA A 575 7.81 -20.59 -28.56
N THR A 576 7.80 -21.23 -27.38
CA THR A 576 6.61 -21.41 -26.54
C THR A 576 5.99 -20.08 -26.09
N GLU A 577 6.81 -19.10 -25.72
CA GLU A 577 6.39 -17.73 -25.38
C GLU A 577 5.84 -17.00 -26.62
N THR A 578 6.54 -17.08 -27.76
CA THR A 578 6.06 -16.50 -29.03
C THR A 578 4.69 -17.09 -29.40
N SER A 579 4.55 -18.41 -29.34
CA SER A 579 3.31 -19.17 -29.57
C SER A 579 2.18 -18.75 -28.61
N PHE A 580 2.51 -18.51 -27.33
CA PHE A 580 1.55 -18.04 -26.34
C PHE A 580 1.00 -16.65 -26.69
N TYR A 581 1.86 -15.68 -27.00
CA TYR A 581 1.41 -14.33 -27.38
C TYR A 581 0.70 -14.32 -28.75
N ALA A 582 1.14 -15.15 -29.71
CA ALA A 582 0.46 -15.32 -30.99
C ALA A 582 -1.00 -15.79 -30.83
N VAL A 583 -1.24 -16.78 -29.95
CA VAL A 583 -2.60 -17.23 -29.60
C VAL A 583 -3.44 -16.09 -29.01
N LYS A 584 -2.87 -15.25 -28.14
CA LYS A 584 -3.60 -14.11 -27.56
C LYS A 584 -3.92 -13.05 -28.61
N LEU A 585 -2.98 -12.76 -29.51
CA LEU A 585 -3.17 -11.81 -30.62
C LEU A 585 -4.24 -12.30 -31.61
N ALA A 586 -4.20 -13.58 -32.01
CA ALA A 586 -5.20 -14.15 -32.91
C ALA A 586 -6.62 -14.11 -32.30
N ARG A 587 -6.75 -14.43 -31.00
CA ARG A 587 -8.04 -14.32 -30.29
C ARG A 587 -8.56 -12.89 -30.21
N GLN A 588 -7.69 -11.89 -30.00
CA GLN A 588 -8.08 -10.48 -30.04
C GLN A 588 -8.54 -10.05 -31.45
N LEU A 589 -7.75 -10.37 -32.48
CA LEU A 589 -8.07 -10.06 -33.87
C LEU A 589 -9.41 -10.69 -34.31
N MET A 590 -9.70 -11.91 -33.86
CA MET A 590 -10.97 -12.58 -34.16
C MET A 590 -12.14 -12.04 -33.33
N LYS A 591 -12.06 -12.09 -32.00
CA LYS A 591 -13.22 -11.82 -31.13
C LYS A 591 -13.50 -10.32 -30.95
N VAL A 592 -12.50 -9.46 -31.13
CA VAL A 592 -12.64 -8.00 -30.96
C VAL A 592 -12.65 -7.30 -32.33
N HIS A 593 -11.64 -7.51 -33.18
CA HIS A 593 -11.55 -6.82 -34.47
C HIS A 593 -12.38 -7.51 -35.58
N ARG A 594 -13.03 -8.66 -35.29
CA ARG A 594 -13.81 -9.48 -36.24
C ARG A 594 -13.06 -9.85 -37.53
N SER A 595 -11.72 -9.92 -37.45
CA SER A 595 -10.83 -10.07 -38.60
C SER A 595 -10.23 -11.48 -38.68
N LEU A 596 -11.04 -12.43 -39.14
CA LEU A 596 -10.66 -13.84 -39.29
C LEU A 596 -9.37 -14.00 -40.12
N SER A 597 -9.24 -13.29 -41.25
CA SER A 597 -8.06 -13.38 -42.12
C SER A 597 -6.75 -12.96 -41.43
N LYS A 598 -6.76 -11.87 -40.66
CA LYS A 598 -5.60 -11.45 -39.86
C LYS A 598 -5.30 -12.45 -38.73
N ALA A 599 -6.32 -12.99 -38.07
CA ALA A 599 -6.16 -13.98 -37.02
C ALA A 599 -5.54 -15.30 -37.53
N LYS A 600 -6.05 -15.83 -38.67
CA LYS A 600 -5.45 -16.99 -39.36
C LYS A 600 -3.99 -16.74 -39.74
N LYS A 601 -3.70 -15.58 -40.34
CA LYS A 601 -2.33 -15.20 -40.74
C LYS A 601 -1.36 -15.23 -39.55
N VAL A 602 -1.72 -14.62 -38.41
CA VAL A 602 -0.88 -14.63 -37.19
C VAL A 602 -0.62 -16.05 -36.67
N LEU A 603 -1.61 -16.95 -36.72
CA LEU A 603 -1.40 -18.33 -36.29
C LEU A 603 -0.52 -19.13 -37.26
N LEU A 604 -0.69 -18.93 -38.57
CA LEU A 604 0.17 -19.59 -39.58
C LEU A 604 1.63 -19.11 -39.46
N GLU A 605 1.87 -17.81 -39.34
CA GLU A 605 3.21 -17.24 -39.09
C GLU A 605 3.84 -17.73 -37.77
N ALA A 606 3.02 -18.06 -36.77
CA ALA A 606 3.50 -18.67 -35.52
C ALA A 606 3.78 -20.18 -35.67
N ILE A 607 2.97 -20.91 -36.44
CA ILE A 607 3.18 -22.34 -36.74
C ILE A 607 4.49 -22.55 -37.52
N GLU A 608 4.81 -21.66 -38.46
CA GLU A 608 6.10 -21.70 -39.18
C GLU A 608 7.32 -21.57 -38.25
N LYS A 609 7.16 -20.91 -37.09
CA LYS A 609 8.20 -20.74 -36.07
C LYS A 609 8.18 -21.84 -35.00
N ASP A 610 7.01 -22.40 -34.71
CA ASP A 610 6.80 -23.44 -33.70
C ASP A 610 5.86 -24.55 -34.22
N LEU A 611 6.46 -25.46 -34.99
CA LEU A 611 5.78 -26.63 -35.56
C LEU A 611 5.37 -27.69 -34.51
N THR A 612 5.72 -27.50 -33.23
CA THR A 612 5.50 -28.49 -32.16
C THR A 612 4.41 -28.10 -31.17
N SER A 613 3.95 -26.85 -31.20
CA SER A 613 2.90 -26.35 -30.31
C SER A 613 1.50 -26.76 -30.75
N SER A 614 0.97 -27.82 -30.14
CA SER A 614 -0.43 -28.25 -30.27
C SER A 614 -1.43 -27.12 -30.02
N LYS A 615 -1.09 -26.16 -29.13
CA LYS A 615 -1.94 -25.00 -28.84
C LYS A 615 -2.16 -24.11 -30.07
N LEU A 616 -1.18 -23.95 -30.96
CA LEU A 616 -1.36 -23.15 -32.19
C LEU A 616 -2.38 -23.81 -33.12
N TYR A 617 -2.19 -25.09 -33.42
CA TYR A 617 -3.10 -25.87 -34.27
C TYR A 617 -4.53 -25.93 -33.70
N LEU A 618 -4.69 -26.09 -32.38
CA LEU A 618 -6.00 -26.07 -31.73
C LEU A 618 -6.70 -24.72 -31.88
N ASN A 619 -5.96 -23.61 -31.75
CA ASN A 619 -6.55 -22.27 -31.90
C ASN A 619 -6.88 -21.98 -33.38
N LEU A 620 -6.09 -22.48 -34.33
CA LEU A 620 -6.39 -22.33 -35.76
C LEU A 620 -7.68 -23.08 -36.13
N LEU A 621 -7.81 -24.33 -35.67
CA LEU A 621 -9.02 -25.14 -35.83
C LEU A 621 -10.25 -24.53 -35.13
N GLU A 622 -10.09 -23.91 -33.95
CA GLU A 622 -11.18 -23.14 -33.30
C GLU A 622 -11.61 -21.92 -34.13
N LEU A 623 -10.70 -21.28 -34.89
CA LEU A 623 -11.08 -20.21 -35.82
C LEU A 623 -11.91 -20.75 -36.99
N GLU A 624 -11.52 -21.88 -37.59
CA GLU A 624 -12.26 -22.47 -38.71
C GLU A 624 -13.67 -22.94 -38.31
N PHE A 625 -13.79 -23.62 -37.16
CA PHE A 625 -15.08 -24.05 -36.60
C PHE A 625 -15.98 -22.90 -36.14
N SER A 626 -15.46 -21.67 -36.02
CA SER A 626 -16.30 -20.53 -35.65
C SER A 626 -17.09 -19.92 -36.83
N GLY A 627 -16.87 -20.41 -38.06
CA GLY A 627 -17.66 -20.08 -39.24
C GLY A 627 -18.73 -21.14 -39.56
N ASP A 628 -19.23 -21.13 -40.79
CA ASP A 628 -20.07 -22.23 -41.30
C ASP A 628 -19.18 -23.46 -41.55
N VAL A 629 -19.48 -24.53 -40.81
CA VAL A 629 -18.72 -25.78 -40.79
C VAL A 629 -18.75 -26.50 -42.13
N GLN A 630 -19.85 -26.41 -42.90
CA GLN A 630 -19.95 -27.02 -44.22
C GLN A 630 -19.19 -26.21 -45.28
N GLN A 631 -19.24 -24.88 -45.20
CA GLN A 631 -18.49 -24.01 -46.11
C GLN A 631 -16.97 -24.07 -45.85
N ASN A 632 -16.57 -24.27 -44.59
CA ASN A 632 -15.17 -24.36 -44.16
C ASN A 632 -14.61 -25.79 -44.15
N GLU A 633 -15.37 -26.82 -44.56
CA GLU A 633 -14.95 -28.25 -44.45
C GLU A 633 -13.53 -28.49 -45.01
N ALA A 634 -13.23 -27.95 -46.19
CA ALA A 634 -11.91 -28.08 -46.81
C ALA A 634 -10.76 -27.42 -46.00
N GLU A 635 -11.01 -26.27 -45.37
CA GLU A 635 -10.01 -25.56 -44.53
C GLU A 635 -9.85 -26.23 -43.16
N ILE A 636 -10.93 -26.78 -42.60
CA ILE A 636 -10.93 -27.58 -41.37
C ILE A 636 -10.07 -28.84 -41.59
N LEU A 637 -10.31 -29.57 -42.68
CA LEU A 637 -9.51 -30.75 -43.05
C LEU A 637 -8.04 -30.39 -43.32
N ALA A 638 -7.77 -29.28 -44.03
CA ALA A 638 -6.40 -28.79 -44.22
C ALA A 638 -5.70 -28.42 -42.88
N CYS A 639 -6.44 -27.98 -41.86
CA CYS A 639 -5.91 -27.75 -40.52
C CYS A 639 -5.60 -29.05 -39.78
N PHE A 640 -6.47 -30.07 -39.87
CA PHE A 640 -6.20 -31.40 -39.33
C PHE A 640 -4.98 -32.05 -40.00
N ASP A 641 -4.92 -32.06 -41.33
CA ASP A 641 -3.80 -32.67 -42.08
C ASP A 641 -2.46 -31.98 -41.75
N ARG A 642 -2.46 -30.65 -41.62
CA ARG A 642 -1.28 -29.88 -41.17
C ARG A 642 -0.87 -30.24 -39.73
N ALA A 643 -1.82 -30.52 -38.83
CA ALA A 643 -1.52 -30.97 -37.47
C ALA A 643 -0.96 -32.42 -37.45
N LEU A 644 -1.48 -33.31 -38.30
CA LEU A 644 -1.06 -34.72 -38.37
C LEU A 644 0.31 -34.92 -39.03
N THR A 645 0.63 -34.09 -40.03
CA THR A 645 1.94 -34.07 -40.71
C THR A 645 3.03 -33.31 -39.95
N SER A 646 2.69 -32.61 -38.87
CA SER A 646 3.63 -31.87 -38.04
C SER A 646 4.62 -32.77 -37.27
N PRO A 647 5.77 -32.23 -36.81
CA PRO A 647 6.67 -32.90 -35.88
C PRO A 647 6.16 -32.94 -34.42
N MET A 648 4.87 -32.71 -34.17
CA MET A 648 4.30 -32.78 -32.81
C MET A 648 4.45 -34.17 -32.17
N PRO A 649 4.49 -34.25 -30.82
CA PRO A 649 4.46 -35.50 -30.08
C PRO A 649 3.32 -36.42 -30.56
N LEU A 650 3.60 -37.72 -30.70
CA LEU A 650 2.66 -38.69 -31.25
C LEU A 650 1.31 -38.68 -30.53
N GLU A 651 1.31 -38.54 -29.20
CA GLU A 651 0.10 -38.42 -28.38
C GLU A 651 -0.79 -37.24 -28.81
N SER A 652 -0.19 -36.07 -29.08
CA SER A 652 -0.94 -34.91 -29.57
C SER A 652 -1.51 -35.17 -30.98
N ARG A 653 -0.74 -35.82 -31.86
CA ARG A 653 -1.20 -36.16 -33.22
C ARG A 653 -2.33 -37.20 -33.20
N ILE A 654 -2.31 -38.17 -32.29
CA ILE A 654 -3.44 -39.11 -32.09
C ILE A 654 -4.71 -38.36 -31.67
N VAL A 655 -4.62 -37.40 -30.74
CA VAL A 655 -5.78 -36.57 -30.35
C VAL A 655 -6.32 -35.72 -31.51
N PHE A 656 -5.46 -35.19 -32.39
CA PHE A 656 -5.92 -34.53 -33.63
C PHE A 656 -6.55 -35.52 -34.61
N SER A 657 -6.05 -36.75 -34.71
CA SER A 657 -6.58 -37.78 -35.61
C SER A 657 -7.95 -38.27 -35.17
N GLN A 658 -8.14 -38.47 -33.86
CA GLN A 658 -9.44 -38.77 -33.27
C GLN A 658 -10.46 -37.65 -33.58
N ARG A 659 -10.08 -36.38 -33.35
CA ARG A 659 -10.96 -35.24 -33.64
C ARG A 659 -11.28 -35.05 -35.13
N LYS A 660 -10.36 -35.43 -36.03
CA LYS A 660 -10.60 -35.45 -37.49
C LYS A 660 -11.69 -36.46 -37.85
N VAL A 661 -11.65 -37.64 -37.22
CA VAL A 661 -12.67 -38.69 -37.38
C VAL A 661 -14.01 -38.27 -36.78
N GLU A 662 -14.03 -37.78 -35.54
CA GLU A 662 -15.25 -37.24 -34.89
C GLU A 662 -15.91 -36.16 -35.75
N PHE A 663 -15.12 -35.22 -36.29
CA PHE A 663 -15.61 -34.18 -37.21
C PHE A 663 -16.23 -34.75 -38.49
N LEU A 664 -15.58 -35.73 -39.12
CA LEU A 664 -16.05 -36.34 -40.37
C LEU A 664 -17.28 -37.26 -40.17
N GLU A 665 -17.46 -37.83 -38.99
CA GLU A 665 -18.66 -38.59 -38.62
C GLU A 665 -19.87 -37.66 -38.40
N ASP A 666 -19.67 -36.54 -37.70
CA ASP A 666 -20.74 -35.58 -37.39
C ASP A 666 -21.15 -34.69 -38.59
N PHE A 667 -20.18 -34.29 -39.43
CA PHE A 667 -20.38 -33.23 -40.44
C PHE A 667 -19.84 -33.55 -41.85
N GLY A 668 -19.16 -34.68 -42.05
CA GLY A 668 -18.45 -34.98 -43.30
C GLY A 668 -19.35 -35.18 -44.51
N SER A 669 -18.95 -34.62 -45.66
CA SER A 669 -19.71 -34.74 -46.91
C SER A 669 -19.40 -36.02 -47.73
N ASP A 670 -18.26 -36.68 -47.49
CA ASP A 670 -17.84 -37.89 -48.19
C ASP A 670 -17.35 -39.00 -47.22
N ILE A 671 -18.08 -40.11 -47.21
CA ILE A 671 -17.77 -41.33 -46.45
C ILE A 671 -16.37 -41.91 -46.76
N ASN A 672 -15.84 -41.71 -47.96
CA ASN A 672 -14.51 -42.20 -48.32
C ASN A 672 -13.40 -41.44 -47.57
N VAL A 673 -13.62 -40.16 -47.26
CA VAL A 673 -12.68 -39.32 -46.48
C VAL A 673 -12.69 -39.75 -45.01
N LEU A 674 -13.87 -40.07 -44.46
CA LEU A 674 -14.03 -40.64 -43.12
C LEU A 674 -13.33 -42.01 -42.98
N VAL A 675 -13.51 -42.92 -43.93
CA VAL A 675 -12.82 -44.22 -43.95
C VAL A 675 -11.30 -44.04 -44.00
N ALA A 676 -10.78 -43.13 -44.83
CA ALA A 676 -9.35 -42.84 -44.88
C ALA A 676 -8.81 -42.24 -43.55
N ALA A 677 -9.59 -41.40 -42.87
CA ALA A 677 -9.23 -40.86 -41.57
C ALA A 677 -9.19 -41.94 -40.47
N TYR A 678 -10.12 -42.91 -40.50
CA TYR A 678 -10.08 -44.07 -39.61
C TYR A 678 -8.84 -44.95 -39.84
N GLU A 679 -8.42 -45.18 -41.10
CA GLU A 679 -7.20 -45.91 -41.42
C GLU A 679 -5.93 -45.20 -40.92
N GLU A 680 -5.89 -43.87 -41.07
CA GLU A 680 -4.83 -43.00 -40.54
C GLU A 680 -4.74 -43.07 -39.01
N GLN A 681 -5.88 -42.98 -38.31
CA GLN A 681 -5.96 -43.11 -36.85
C GLN A 681 -5.44 -44.47 -36.37
N GLN A 682 -5.90 -45.57 -36.99
CA GLN A 682 -5.42 -46.90 -36.66
C GLN A 682 -3.92 -47.07 -36.86
N LYS A 683 -3.33 -46.43 -37.89
CA LYS A 683 -1.89 -46.47 -38.14
C LYS A 683 -1.11 -45.74 -37.03
N LEU A 684 -1.55 -44.54 -36.64
CA LEU A 684 -0.94 -43.78 -35.55
C LEU A 684 -1.05 -44.50 -34.20
N GLN A 685 -2.20 -45.15 -33.93
CA GLN A 685 -2.37 -45.95 -32.71
C GLN A 685 -1.43 -47.16 -32.69
N LYS A 686 -1.33 -47.92 -33.79
CA LYS A 686 -0.40 -49.05 -33.92
C LYS A 686 1.07 -48.62 -33.75
N GLU A 687 1.43 -47.43 -34.21
CA GLU A 687 2.75 -46.82 -33.99
C GLU A 687 2.99 -46.57 -32.50
N SER A 688 2.04 -45.93 -31.80
CA SER A 688 2.11 -45.67 -30.35
C SER A 688 2.23 -46.96 -29.53
N ASP A 689 1.38 -47.95 -29.81
CA ASP A 689 1.40 -49.26 -29.15
C ASP A 689 2.71 -50.03 -29.43
N SER A 690 3.36 -49.79 -30.57
CA SER A 690 4.68 -50.35 -30.88
C SER A 690 5.81 -49.68 -30.09
N LEU A 691 5.69 -48.38 -29.83
CA LEU A 691 6.65 -47.62 -29.03
C LEU A 691 6.52 -47.95 -27.53
N LYS A 692 5.29 -48.06 -27.01
CA LYS A 692 5.00 -48.52 -25.64
C LYS A 692 5.62 -49.90 -25.38
N ARG A 693 5.34 -50.89 -26.24
CA ARG A 693 5.95 -52.23 -26.17
C ARG A 693 7.48 -52.22 -26.30
N LYS A 694 8.08 -51.29 -27.05
CA LYS A 694 9.55 -51.16 -27.11
C LYS A 694 10.15 -50.56 -25.84
N ALA A 695 9.45 -49.63 -25.18
CA ALA A 695 9.87 -49.07 -23.90
C ALA A 695 9.79 -50.12 -22.78
N GLU A 696 8.71 -50.90 -22.72
CA GLU A 696 8.54 -52.01 -21.76
C GLU A 696 9.64 -53.08 -21.94
N ASN A 697 9.95 -53.45 -23.18
CA ASN A 697 11.02 -54.40 -23.50
C ASN A 697 12.44 -53.84 -23.31
N GLY A 698 12.59 -52.54 -22.99
CA GLY A 698 13.89 -51.90 -22.71
C GLY A 698 14.31 -51.94 -21.24
N TYR A 699 13.45 -52.43 -20.34
CA TYR A 699 13.74 -52.53 -18.91
C TYR A 699 14.54 -53.80 -18.59
N ASP A 700 15.87 -53.69 -18.64
CA ASP A 700 16.76 -54.76 -18.16
C ASP A 700 16.64 -54.90 -16.64
N SER A 701 15.91 -55.93 -16.21
CA SER A 701 15.64 -56.25 -14.80
C SER A 701 16.85 -56.82 -14.05
N SER A 702 18.07 -56.75 -14.61
CA SER A 702 19.31 -57.22 -13.97
C SER A 702 20.00 -56.16 -13.09
N GLN A 703 19.49 -54.92 -13.01
CA GLN A 703 20.07 -53.85 -12.18
C GLN A 703 19.08 -53.17 -11.20
N GLU A 704 18.50 -53.95 -10.29
CA GLU A 704 18.03 -53.41 -9.00
C GLU A 704 18.62 -54.20 -7.80
N PRO A 705 19.02 -53.53 -6.71
CA PRO A 705 19.36 -54.20 -5.45
C PRO A 705 18.11 -54.81 -4.78
N ASP A 706 18.30 -55.97 -4.14
CA ASP A 706 17.25 -56.90 -3.70
C ASP A 706 16.45 -56.44 -2.46
N ALA A 707 15.80 -55.28 -2.54
CA ALA A 707 15.23 -54.59 -1.38
C ALA A 707 13.86 -53.91 -1.61
N LYS A 708 12.91 -54.56 -2.34
CA LYS A 708 11.46 -54.25 -2.23
C LYS A 708 10.49 -55.28 -2.85
N ARG A 709 10.75 -56.59 -2.73
CA ARG A 709 9.71 -57.62 -2.97
C ARG A 709 8.83 -57.86 -1.74
N GLN A 710 7.90 -56.95 -1.44
CA GLN A 710 6.74 -57.31 -0.62
C GLN A 710 5.56 -56.35 -0.79
N ARG A 711 4.35 -56.93 -0.91
CA ARG A 711 3.03 -56.30 -1.15
C ARG A 711 2.87 -55.74 -2.58
N VAL A 712 1.75 -55.92 -3.29
CA VAL A 712 0.40 -56.38 -2.91
C VAL A 712 -0.17 -57.32 -3.99
N ASP A 713 -0.70 -58.49 -3.61
CA ASP A 713 -1.76 -59.17 -4.36
C ASP A 713 -3.10 -58.74 -3.76
N ASP A 714 -3.90 -57.94 -4.48
CA ASP A 714 -5.27 -57.60 -4.05
C ASP A 714 -6.16 -57.28 -5.28
N PRO A 715 -7.11 -58.16 -5.63
CA PRO A 715 -7.91 -58.02 -6.86
C PRO A 715 -8.93 -56.87 -6.81
N ALA A 716 -9.10 -56.19 -5.67
CA ALA A 716 -9.99 -55.02 -5.56
C ALA A 716 -9.52 -53.81 -6.39
N ALA A 717 -8.20 -53.65 -6.61
CA ALA A 717 -7.64 -52.51 -7.35
C ALA A 717 -8.00 -52.50 -8.84
N VAL A 718 -8.18 -53.68 -9.46
CA VAL A 718 -8.46 -53.82 -10.90
C VAL A 718 -9.88 -53.34 -11.24
N ALA A 719 -10.85 -53.57 -10.33
CA ALA A 719 -12.23 -53.11 -10.51
C ALA A 719 -12.37 -51.58 -10.37
N ALA A 720 -11.55 -50.95 -9.52
CA ALA A 720 -11.56 -49.49 -9.34
C ALA A 720 -11.10 -48.74 -10.61
N ASN A 721 -10.04 -49.23 -11.28
CA ASN A 721 -9.56 -48.63 -12.53
C ASN A 721 -10.59 -48.76 -13.67
N ALA A 722 -11.27 -49.90 -13.79
CA ALA A 722 -12.29 -50.11 -14.84
C ALA A 722 -13.50 -49.16 -14.70
N MET A 723 -13.85 -48.74 -13.48
CA MET A 723 -14.93 -47.77 -13.24
C MET A 723 -14.47 -46.31 -13.42
N ALA A 724 -13.17 -46.03 -13.22
CA ALA A 724 -12.56 -44.73 -13.48
C ALA A 724 -12.48 -44.42 -14.99
N ASP A 725 -12.07 -45.37 -15.83
CA ASP A 725 -12.01 -45.17 -17.28
C ASP A 725 -13.40 -44.92 -17.90
N MET A 726 -14.44 -45.61 -17.42
CA MET A 726 -15.80 -45.44 -17.94
C MET A 726 -16.44 -44.10 -17.52
N THR A 727 -16.00 -43.49 -16.42
CA THR A 727 -16.43 -42.15 -15.99
C THR A 727 -15.56 -41.03 -16.59
N ALA A 728 -14.30 -41.29 -16.91
CA ALA A 728 -13.44 -40.36 -17.63
C ALA A 728 -13.99 -40.02 -19.03
N ASN A 729 -14.47 -41.03 -19.77
CA ASN A 729 -14.87 -40.86 -21.18
C ASN A 729 -16.16 -40.02 -21.37
N ASN A 730 -17.02 -39.93 -20.36
CA ASN A 730 -18.23 -39.08 -20.39
C ASN A 730 -18.02 -37.72 -19.67
N SER A 731 -17.05 -37.64 -18.76
CA SER A 731 -16.67 -36.39 -18.10
C SER A 731 -15.92 -35.43 -19.03
N ALA A 732 -15.23 -35.93 -20.05
CA ALA A 732 -14.48 -35.10 -21.00
C ALA A 732 -15.36 -34.07 -21.75
N TYR A 733 -16.60 -34.43 -22.11
CA TYR A 733 -17.51 -33.57 -22.86
C TYR A 733 -18.14 -32.47 -21.99
N ASN A 734 -18.60 -32.82 -20.78
CA ASN A 734 -19.22 -31.85 -19.85
C ASN A 734 -18.19 -31.00 -19.09
N SER A 735 -17.02 -31.55 -18.73
CA SER A 735 -15.95 -30.78 -18.08
C SER A 735 -15.37 -29.71 -19.00
N TRP A 736 -15.35 -29.93 -20.33
CA TRP A 736 -14.82 -28.95 -21.27
C TRP A 736 -15.66 -27.66 -21.34
N TYR A 737 -16.99 -27.76 -21.30
CA TYR A 737 -17.88 -26.58 -21.29
C TYR A 737 -17.76 -25.80 -19.97
N GLN A 738 -17.72 -26.47 -18.82
CA GLN A 738 -17.61 -25.80 -17.52
C GLN A 738 -16.20 -25.25 -17.22
N GLN A 739 -15.14 -25.98 -17.57
CA GLN A 739 -13.77 -25.59 -17.20
C GLN A 739 -13.17 -24.51 -18.12
N GLN A 740 -13.78 -24.26 -19.29
CA GLN A 740 -13.37 -23.20 -20.22
C GLN A 740 -14.29 -21.95 -20.18
N TYR A 741 -15.50 -22.03 -19.60
CA TYR A 741 -16.40 -20.87 -19.38
C TYR A 741 -16.62 -20.47 -17.90
N GLY A 742 -16.34 -21.34 -16.93
CA GLY A 742 -16.62 -21.10 -15.50
C GLY A 742 -15.75 -20.04 -14.80
N GLY A 743 -14.75 -19.47 -15.48
CA GLY A 743 -13.86 -18.44 -14.92
C GLY A 743 -14.06 -17.02 -15.47
N TRP A 744 -14.78 -16.85 -16.58
CA TRP A 744 -14.87 -15.59 -17.33
C TRP A 744 -16.19 -15.50 -18.11
N GLY A 745 -17.31 -15.20 -17.44
CA GLY A 745 -18.59 -15.01 -18.15
C GLY A 745 -19.80 -14.67 -17.28
N GLN A 746 -19.88 -15.18 -16.05
CA GLN A 746 -20.88 -14.76 -15.07
C GLN A 746 -20.20 -14.50 -13.72
N ASN A 747 -20.07 -13.21 -13.40
CA ASN A 747 -20.35 -12.70 -12.06
C ASN A 747 -20.65 -11.21 -12.21
N SER A 748 -21.83 -10.80 -11.73
CA SER A 748 -22.18 -9.40 -11.63
C SER A 748 -21.23 -8.69 -10.65
N TRP A 749 -21.07 -7.39 -10.84
CA TRP A 749 -20.18 -6.55 -10.05
C TRP A 749 -20.45 -6.65 -8.54
N GLY A 750 -19.39 -6.84 -7.75
CA GLY A 750 -19.42 -6.64 -6.29
C GLY A 750 -18.96 -7.81 -5.41
N GLN A 751 -17.69 -8.22 -5.46
CA GLN A 751 -17.00 -8.80 -4.29
C GLN A 751 -15.47 -8.80 -4.44
N TYR A 752 -14.79 -7.89 -3.73
CA TYR A 752 -13.34 -7.66 -3.82
C TYR A 752 -12.52 -8.62 -2.95
N ASN A 753 -12.77 -9.94 -3.01
CA ASN A 753 -12.13 -10.90 -2.09
C ASN A 753 -11.82 -12.30 -2.66
N GLN A 754 -11.09 -12.39 -3.79
CA GLN A 754 -10.54 -13.68 -4.25
C GLN A 754 -9.23 -13.58 -5.08
N TYR A 755 -8.15 -13.08 -4.47
CA TYR A 755 -6.79 -13.08 -5.05
C TYR A 755 -5.80 -13.99 -4.30
N ALA A 756 -6.29 -15.05 -3.65
CA ALA A 756 -5.47 -15.93 -2.78
C ALA A 756 -4.95 -17.23 -3.46
N GLN A 757 -5.33 -17.53 -4.71
CA GLN A 757 -5.17 -18.87 -5.29
C GLN A 757 -4.21 -19.02 -6.49
N TYR A 758 -3.37 -18.01 -6.76
CA TYR A 758 -2.39 -18.02 -7.86
C TYR A 758 -0.91 -18.18 -7.40
N ASN A 759 -0.68 -18.93 -6.32
CA ASN A 759 0.62 -19.01 -5.64
C ASN A 759 1.28 -20.41 -5.72
N GLN A 760 1.31 -21.01 -6.92
CA GLN A 760 1.76 -22.41 -7.16
C GLN A 760 2.79 -22.57 -8.30
N TYR A 761 3.59 -21.53 -8.58
CA TYR A 761 4.79 -21.64 -9.42
C TYR A 761 5.93 -20.78 -8.88
N TYR A 762 6.64 -21.29 -7.87
CA TYR A 762 7.98 -20.86 -7.49
C TYR A 762 8.95 -22.03 -7.74
N PRO A 763 10.08 -21.85 -8.46
CA PRO A 763 11.21 -22.75 -8.34
C PRO A 763 11.88 -22.58 -6.97
N PRO A 764 12.54 -23.61 -6.41
CA PRO A 764 13.27 -23.48 -5.16
C PRO A 764 14.50 -22.57 -5.34
N PRO A 765 14.94 -21.86 -4.27
CA PRO A 765 16.14 -21.04 -4.31
C PRO A 765 17.41 -21.91 -4.33
N THR A 766 18.42 -21.44 -5.07
CA THR A 766 19.84 -21.77 -4.87
C THR A 766 20.49 -20.73 -3.99
#